data_AF-A0A917Y119-F1
#
_entry.id   AF-A0A917Y119-F1
#
_cell.length_a   1.000
_cell.length_b   1.000
_cell.length_c   1.000
_cell.angle_alpha   90.00
_cell.angle_beta   90.00
_cell.angle_gamma   90.00
#
_symmetry.space_group_name_H-M   'P 1'
#
loop_
_entity.id
_entity.type
_entity.pdbx_description
1 polymer ?
#
loop_
_entity_poly.entity_id
_entity_poly.type
_entity_poly.pdbx_seq_one_letter_code
_entity_poly.pdbx_strand_id
1 'polypeptide(L)'
;MSGKFSRITYGFMVLILLLNVVAPSLTFAAADSKPPVIEDIKVSPDEVGVGNQIEVSMKVTDDDSGVEWVSTHFDSPVNTSSIIIYLEENDETGLWEGSHTLDSYTHEGEWEFSHIWATDYAGNTASLYARDIPDISDLNFIVKPELDVNQAEFPYYVTVTNEKWGNKVIDKDVYIGPDSIIEIEGNVEITGDVYIYGIVRNNGNLTINGTLHAHSVNDKFDYWEPGAIVFSDDSTQNIKNTNESTEPYDVPFEIFNEDLTNETGTIEIEGKTLPFVDVTIKNEALSLDYRGYFSTTIEDVSSNKIPFEVVDAFGNTIDKYVEVKDVVTPEKVTDFKVIETNSDSITVSWNSVKDTDLANYILYVNDEKVAIAKADETTHIFTDLQANTEYNLSIVAADESDNESEKSTIKATTNPETPSVDAVTEEDEVITGTSSPAVQIIVNANGKELATGKTDEKGKFRITIPKQTHGTELTVVAVGKNEQESKATKVTVADTTPPAAPEVNEVTDQSTEITGKAEANSTVIAKVANKEIGQAKANANGNFTIKITKQTAETEIAVTATDKAGNVSKASKVVVKDVTAPEAPAVNQLTDQSTKITGTAEAASVVVATANNKQIGRVTAKFDGTFEMPIKKQAADTKVTVTAKDKAGNESKAATIMVKKQVERISGYMRYDTAVEASKQGWDKADTVIIARGDDFADALAGVPLAHKLDAPILMTPSDKLWNNSLEEIKRLGAKNAIILGGEGAVSKAVSTELTKAGLKVERIEGKSRFETAALIAKEIAPNGTKKIVVANGMDFPDALSVASYAAKEGMPILLTLDDRVAKATESTVKSLDVKETLVVGGEAVVSKKVQQALPKAKRLSGNDRYETNIAIAKHFGVDSNHIYIATGRNYADALTGGVLAAKENSAILLVHHRVPASVSGYMNKQNFQSLSIFGGTGAVDDSIKNDLTKRLK
;
A
#
# COMPACT_ATOMS: atom_id res chain seq x y z
N MET A 1 28.68 -69.24 18.82
CA MET A 1 28.08 -70.15 19.83
C MET A 1 26.57 -69.90 19.93
N SER A 2 25.72 -70.89 19.66
CA SER A 2 24.38 -70.96 20.27
C SER A 2 24.35 -72.18 21.17
N GLY A 3 24.08 -72.00 22.46
CA GLY A 3 24.01 -73.10 23.41
C GLY A 3 22.86 -74.08 23.10
N LYS A 4 23.16 -75.39 23.17
CA LYS A 4 22.32 -76.41 23.81
C LYS A 4 23.09 -77.74 23.96
N PHE A 5 23.62 -77.93 25.16
CA PHE A 5 23.64 -79.15 26.00
C PHE A 5 23.68 -80.55 25.35
N SER A 6 24.89 -81.12 25.33
CA SER A 6 25.38 -82.31 26.08
C SER A 6 24.36 -83.19 26.82
N ARG A 7 24.54 -84.53 26.72
CA ARG A 7 24.87 -85.42 27.86
C ARG A 7 25.07 -86.93 27.49
N ILE A 8 26.25 -87.45 27.89
CA ILE A 8 26.49 -88.66 28.74
C ILE A 8 26.45 -90.05 28.06
N THR A 9 27.35 -91.04 28.26
CA THR A 9 28.53 -91.36 29.13
C THR A 9 29.24 -92.58 28.48
N TYR A 10 30.54 -92.87 28.66
CA TYR A 10 31.23 -93.58 29.79
C TYR A 10 32.73 -93.62 29.39
N GLY A 11 33.75 -93.23 30.18
CA GLY A 11 34.36 -93.96 31.33
C GLY A 11 35.26 -95.12 30.85
N PHE A 12 36.46 -95.44 31.35
CA PHE A 12 37.34 -94.96 32.42
C PHE A 12 38.63 -95.83 32.37
N MET A 13 39.80 -95.26 32.66
CA MET A 13 40.92 -95.78 33.48
C MET A 13 41.64 -97.14 33.23
N VAL A 14 42.96 -97.03 33.38
CA VAL A 14 44.06 -98.02 33.41
C VAL A 14 44.01 -99.01 34.60
N LEU A 15 44.38 -100.29 34.42
CA LEU A 15 45.30 -101.05 35.30
C LEU A 15 45.69 -102.45 34.76
N ILE A 16 46.98 -102.79 34.90
CA ILE A 16 47.66 -104.08 34.67
C ILE A 16 47.51 -105.00 35.90
N LEU A 17 47.25 -106.32 35.74
CA LEU A 17 48.08 -107.44 36.27
C LEU A 17 47.53 -108.86 35.99
N LEU A 18 48.47 -109.77 35.71
CA LEU A 18 48.37 -111.22 35.44
C LEU A 18 47.83 -112.08 36.61
N LEU A 19 47.23 -113.26 36.31
CA LEU A 19 47.88 -114.60 36.50
C LEU A 19 46.97 -115.83 36.21
N ASN A 20 47.64 -116.83 35.61
CA ASN A 20 47.45 -118.29 35.64
C ASN A 20 46.77 -119.08 34.49
N VAL A 21 47.65 -119.56 33.58
CA VAL A 21 47.92 -120.95 33.11
C VAL A 21 46.73 -121.89 32.80
N VAL A 22 46.64 -122.36 31.55
CA VAL A 22 47.02 -123.70 31.03
C VAL A 22 46.72 -123.75 29.52
N ALA A 23 47.75 -123.99 28.70
CA ALA A 23 47.68 -124.29 27.26
C ALA A 23 46.97 -125.64 27.02
N PRO A 24 46.24 -125.84 25.89
CA PRO A 24 46.85 -126.17 24.58
C PRO A 24 46.09 -125.45 23.44
N SER A 25 46.49 -125.38 22.18
CA SER A 25 47.43 -126.13 21.34
C SER A 25 47.77 -125.20 20.17
N LEU A 26 49.07 -125.03 19.90
CA LEU A 26 49.58 -124.31 18.74
C LEU A 26 49.11 -125.00 17.45
N THR A 27 48.40 -124.24 16.62
CA THR A 27 48.51 -124.35 15.16
C THR A 27 49.39 -123.19 14.72
N PHE A 28 50.63 -123.49 14.36
CA PHE A 28 51.52 -122.55 13.69
C PHE A 28 50.83 -122.05 12.42
N ALA A 29 50.44 -120.76 12.38
CA ALA A 29 50.33 -120.06 11.12
C ALA A 29 51.74 -120.08 10.49
N ALA A 30 51.81 -120.33 9.18
CA ALA A 30 53.08 -120.31 8.46
C ALA A 30 53.82 -119.01 8.79
N ALA A 31 55.10 -119.11 9.14
CA ALA A 31 55.92 -117.93 9.37
C ALA A 31 55.89 -117.10 8.09
N ASP A 32 55.30 -115.90 8.17
CA ASP A 32 55.39 -114.94 7.10
C ASP A 32 56.88 -114.63 6.87
N SER A 33 57.28 -114.73 5.61
CA SER A 33 58.66 -114.55 5.17
C SER A 33 58.73 -113.57 3.99
N LYS A 34 57.62 -112.93 3.63
CA LYS A 34 57.58 -111.94 2.57
C LYS A 34 57.75 -110.55 3.20
N PRO A 35 58.64 -109.71 2.69
CA PRO A 35 58.73 -108.33 3.13
C PRO A 35 57.61 -107.47 2.53
N PRO A 36 57.27 -106.32 3.17
CA PRO A 36 56.32 -105.34 2.64
C PRO A 36 56.65 -104.85 1.22
N VAL A 37 55.63 -104.44 0.47
CA VAL A 37 55.78 -103.81 -0.86
C VAL A 37 55.53 -102.31 -0.76
N ILE A 38 56.42 -101.49 -1.33
CA ILE A 38 56.38 -100.02 -1.31
C ILE A 38 56.10 -99.50 -2.72
N GLU A 39 55.05 -98.70 -2.89
CA GLU A 39 54.61 -98.12 -4.17
C GLU A 39 54.11 -96.66 -3.99
N ASP A 40 53.92 -95.92 -5.09
CA ASP A 40 53.25 -94.61 -5.15
C ASP A 40 53.79 -93.52 -4.19
N ILE A 41 55.11 -93.34 -4.12
CA ILE A 41 55.75 -92.34 -3.23
C ILE A 41 55.51 -90.92 -3.76
N LYS A 42 55.13 -90.01 -2.87
CA LYS A 42 54.97 -88.57 -3.14
C LYS A 42 55.55 -87.73 -2.02
N VAL A 43 56.22 -86.64 -2.41
CA VAL A 43 56.75 -85.60 -1.51
C VAL A 43 56.17 -84.26 -1.96
N SER A 44 55.68 -83.45 -1.02
CA SER A 44 55.04 -82.15 -1.33
C SER A 44 55.14 -81.16 -0.15
N PRO A 45 55.27 -79.84 -0.39
CA PRO A 45 55.55 -79.23 -1.69
C PRO A 45 57.00 -79.49 -2.14
N ASP A 46 57.27 -79.32 -3.43
CA ASP A 46 58.62 -79.42 -4.03
C ASP A 46 59.54 -78.27 -3.57
N GLU A 47 58.99 -77.15 -3.11
CA GLU A 47 59.72 -76.06 -2.46
C GLU A 47 59.03 -75.59 -1.17
N VAL A 48 59.79 -75.44 -0.07
CA VAL A 48 59.26 -75.13 1.27
C VAL A 48 60.16 -74.16 2.03
N GLY A 49 59.56 -73.25 2.81
CA GLY A 49 60.29 -72.29 3.65
C GLY A 49 60.43 -72.76 5.11
N VAL A 50 61.39 -72.18 5.83
CA VAL A 50 61.56 -72.40 7.28
C VAL A 50 60.26 -72.05 8.02
N GLY A 51 59.83 -72.93 8.93
CA GLY A 51 58.57 -72.82 9.68
C GLY A 51 57.37 -73.52 9.04
N ASN A 52 57.46 -73.93 7.77
CA ASN A 52 56.44 -74.72 7.08
C ASN A 52 56.76 -76.22 7.09
N GLN A 53 55.81 -77.07 6.69
CA GLN A 53 55.95 -78.53 6.70
C GLN A 53 56.21 -79.11 5.32
N ILE A 54 57.07 -80.14 5.27
CA ILE A 54 57.15 -81.09 4.16
C ILE A 54 56.30 -82.32 4.49
N GLU A 55 55.53 -82.80 3.52
CA GLU A 55 54.63 -83.94 3.66
C GLU A 55 55.07 -85.07 2.73
N VAL A 56 55.01 -86.31 3.24
CA VAL A 56 55.31 -87.53 2.48
C VAL A 56 54.15 -88.49 2.58
N SER A 57 53.73 -89.03 1.44
CA SER A 57 52.72 -90.09 1.36
C SER A 57 53.20 -91.21 0.44
N MET A 58 52.86 -92.46 0.78
CA MET A 58 53.17 -93.62 -0.04
C MET A 58 52.22 -94.78 0.25
N LYS A 59 52.13 -95.74 -0.67
CA LYS A 59 51.36 -96.97 -0.46
C LYS A 59 52.31 -98.08 0.00
N VAL A 60 52.05 -98.65 1.18
CA VAL A 60 52.80 -99.80 1.69
C VAL A 60 51.82 -100.92 2.03
N THR A 61 52.00 -102.08 1.43
CA THR A 61 51.10 -103.24 1.62
C THR A 61 51.88 -104.49 2.02
N ASP A 62 51.28 -105.27 2.91
CA ASP A 62 51.72 -106.63 3.23
C ASP A 62 50.50 -107.56 3.28
N ASP A 63 50.58 -108.70 2.59
CA ASP A 63 49.42 -109.57 2.33
C ASP A 63 49.20 -110.63 3.42
N ASP A 64 50.13 -110.79 4.38
CA ASP A 64 50.14 -111.92 5.31
C ASP A 64 50.17 -111.50 6.80
N SER A 65 51.04 -110.56 7.22
CA SER A 65 51.17 -110.13 8.63
C SER A 65 50.86 -108.64 8.89
N GLY A 66 50.82 -107.81 7.85
CA GLY A 66 50.56 -106.37 7.94
C GLY A 66 51.81 -105.56 8.31
N VAL A 67 51.80 -104.27 8.01
CA VAL A 67 52.96 -103.37 8.19
C VAL A 67 53.01 -102.83 9.62
N GLU A 68 54.15 -102.97 10.29
CA GLU A 68 54.36 -102.50 11.68
C GLU A 68 54.74 -101.02 11.72
N TRP A 69 55.67 -100.58 10.87
CA TRP A 69 56.06 -99.17 10.76
C TRP A 69 56.80 -98.87 9.45
N VAL A 70 56.72 -97.60 9.04
CA VAL A 70 57.37 -97.08 7.83
C VAL A 70 58.09 -95.77 8.18
N SER A 71 59.28 -95.56 7.62
CA SER A 71 60.00 -94.29 7.70
C SER A 71 60.70 -93.94 6.38
N THR A 72 60.85 -92.66 6.12
CA THR A 72 61.63 -92.12 5.01
C THR A 72 62.73 -91.20 5.51
N HIS A 73 63.83 -91.14 4.76
CA HIS A 73 65.03 -90.37 5.10
C HIS A 73 65.41 -89.43 3.96
N PHE A 74 65.81 -88.21 4.30
CA PHE A 74 66.35 -87.20 3.39
C PHE A 74 67.71 -86.73 3.89
N ASP A 75 68.67 -86.60 2.98
CA ASP A 75 70.03 -86.15 3.29
C ASP A 75 70.18 -84.65 2.96
N SER A 76 70.83 -83.90 3.86
CA SER A 76 71.03 -82.46 3.69
C SER A 76 71.90 -82.13 2.46
N PRO A 77 71.73 -80.96 1.82
CA PRO A 77 72.53 -80.54 0.66
C PRO A 77 74.06 -80.54 0.90
N VAL A 78 74.48 -80.43 2.16
CA VAL A 78 75.89 -80.44 2.60
C VAL A 78 76.34 -81.78 3.19
N ASN A 79 75.49 -82.81 3.16
CA ASN A 79 75.74 -84.18 3.67
C ASN A 79 76.19 -84.26 5.14
N THR A 80 75.73 -83.33 5.99
CA THR A 80 76.09 -83.31 7.43
C THR A 80 74.96 -83.72 8.37
N SER A 81 73.71 -83.73 7.89
CA SER A 81 72.52 -84.08 8.68
C SER A 81 71.47 -84.77 7.82
N SER A 82 70.53 -85.49 8.45
CA SER A 82 69.42 -86.15 7.76
C SER A 82 68.09 -85.85 8.46
N ILE A 83 67.01 -85.70 7.69
CA ILE A 83 65.64 -85.63 8.21
C ILE A 83 65.03 -87.03 8.13
N ILE A 84 64.40 -87.46 9.21
CA ILE A 84 63.67 -88.74 9.29
C ILE A 84 62.20 -88.43 9.52
N ILE A 85 61.33 -88.95 8.66
CA ILE A 85 59.89 -88.82 8.79
C ILE A 85 59.31 -90.21 9.00
N TYR A 86 58.62 -90.41 10.11
CA TYR A 86 57.84 -91.61 10.39
C TYR A 86 56.44 -91.42 9.83
N LEU A 87 55.93 -92.44 9.15
CA LEU A 87 54.61 -92.40 8.53
C LEU A 87 53.64 -93.26 9.33
N GLU A 88 52.38 -92.82 9.39
CA GLU A 88 51.27 -93.54 9.99
C GLU A 88 50.24 -93.91 8.91
N GLU A 89 49.57 -95.05 9.05
CA GLU A 89 48.51 -95.45 8.13
C GLU A 89 47.26 -94.57 8.33
N ASN A 90 46.80 -93.95 7.24
CA ASN A 90 45.58 -93.17 7.22
C ASN A 90 44.40 -94.03 6.72
N ASP A 91 43.49 -94.38 7.63
CA ASP A 91 42.31 -95.23 7.37
C ASP A 91 41.37 -94.65 6.28
N GLU A 92 41.38 -93.33 6.06
CA GLU A 92 40.51 -92.67 5.08
C GLU A 92 41.09 -92.72 3.65
N THR A 93 42.41 -92.60 3.51
CA THR A 93 43.09 -92.56 2.21
C THR A 93 43.68 -93.91 1.79
N GLY A 94 43.92 -94.81 2.75
CA GLY A 94 44.60 -96.10 2.54
C GLY A 94 46.09 -95.96 2.23
N LEU A 95 46.68 -94.81 2.56
CA LEU A 95 48.10 -94.50 2.37
C LEU A 95 48.80 -94.38 3.73
N TRP A 96 50.12 -94.53 3.72
CA TRP A 96 50.99 -94.16 4.82
C TRP A 96 51.43 -92.72 4.62
N GLU A 97 51.19 -91.86 5.61
CA GLU A 97 51.36 -90.41 5.53
C GLU A 97 52.14 -89.88 6.74
N GLY A 98 53.01 -88.87 6.53
CA GLY A 98 53.76 -88.22 7.61
C GLY A 98 54.29 -86.86 7.19
N SER A 99 54.54 -85.97 8.15
CA SER A 99 55.06 -84.62 7.88
C SER A 99 56.20 -84.22 8.81
N HIS A 100 56.99 -83.23 8.40
CA HIS A 100 58.07 -82.65 9.19
C HIS A 100 58.11 -81.13 9.04
N THR A 101 58.07 -80.41 10.16
CA THR A 101 58.23 -78.95 10.18
C THR A 101 59.71 -78.59 10.09
N LEU A 102 60.06 -77.72 9.15
CA LEU A 102 61.43 -77.22 9.02
C LEU A 102 61.73 -76.17 10.08
N ASP A 103 62.80 -76.38 10.84
CA ASP A 103 63.26 -75.42 11.83
C ASP A 103 64.28 -74.44 11.24
N SER A 104 64.63 -73.41 12.02
CA SER A 104 65.57 -72.37 11.61
C SER A 104 67.03 -72.82 11.51
N TYR A 105 67.34 -74.08 11.88
CA TYR A 105 68.67 -74.68 11.73
C TYR A 105 68.77 -75.59 10.50
N THR A 106 67.65 -75.79 9.79
CA THR A 106 67.60 -76.59 8.57
C THR A 106 68.35 -75.89 7.44
N HIS A 107 69.32 -76.58 6.83
CA HIS A 107 70.14 -76.03 5.74
C HIS A 107 69.30 -75.69 4.51
N GLU A 108 69.54 -74.52 3.91
CA GLU A 108 68.98 -74.10 2.62
C GLU A 108 69.53 -74.95 1.46
N GLY A 109 68.73 -75.16 0.41
CA GLY A 109 69.09 -75.93 -0.77
C GLY A 109 68.27 -77.21 -0.97
N GLU A 110 68.66 -78.02 -1.96
CA GLU A 110 67.97 -79.27 -2.33
C GLU A 110 68.30 -80.40 -1.34
N TRP A 111 67.28 -80.92 -0.67
CA TRP A 111 67.37 -82.09 0.20
C TRP A 111 67.06 -83.34 -0.62
N GLU A 112 68.02 -84.27 -0.65
CA GLU A 112 67.96 -85.45 -1.50
C GLU A 112 67.26 -86.61 -0.78
N PHE A 113 66.31 -87.26 -1.47
CA PHE A 113 65.71 -88.49 -0.96
C PHE A 113 66.79 -89.58 -0.83
N SER A 114 66.84 -90.23 0.35
CA SER A 114 67.87 -91.22 0.68
C SER A 114 67.35 -92.64 0.55
N HIS A 115 66.38 -93.01 1.40
CA HIS A 115 65.75 -94.35 1.38
C HIS A 115 64.46 -94.39 2.22
N ILE A 116 63.65 -95.41 1.95
CA ILE A 116 62.51 -95.83 2.77
C ILE A 116 62.84 -97.14 3.46
N TRP A 117 62.40 -97.27 4.71
CA TRP A 117 62.45 -98.51 5.48
C TRP A 117 61.04 -98.86 5.96
N ALA A 118 60.57 -100.06 5.61
CA ALA A 118 59.31 -100.63 6.10
C ALA A 118 59.56 -102.01 6.74
N THR A 119 58.86 -102.31 7.83
CA THR A 119 58.93 -103.60 8.53
C THR A 119 57.52 -104.12 8.78
N ASP A 120 57.29 -105.43 8.59
CA ASP A 120 56.02 -106.08 8.94
C ASP A 120 56.00 -106.58 10.40
N TYR A 121 54.83 -107.00 10.89
CA TYR A 121 54.70 -107.54 12.25
C TYR A 121 55.38 -108.91 12.46
N ALA A 122 55.81 -109.59 11.38
CA ALA A 122 56.63 -110.80 11.43
C ALA A 122 58.14 -110.51 11.50
N GLY A 123 58.55 -109.24 11.33
CA GLY A 123 59.92 -108.76 11.34
C GLY A 123 60.63 -108.83 9.99
N ASN A 124 59.94 -109.09 8.87
CA ASN A 124 60.54 -108.97 7.55
C ASN A 124 60.62 -107.49 7.15
N THR A 125 61.69 -107.13 6.44
CA THR A 125 62.00 -105.73 6.12
C THR A 125 62.08 -105.52 4.62
N ALA A 126 61.52 -104.39 4.18
CA ALA A 126 61.69 -103.86 2.84
C ALA A 126 62.47 -102.55 2.93
N SER A 127 63.47 -102.40 2.07
CA SER A 127 64.21 -101.15 1.92
C SER A 127 64.24 -100.76 0.46
N LEU A 128 63.86 -99.51 0.18
CA LEU A 128 63.96 -98.93 -1.14
C LEU A 128 64.92 -97.74 -1.07
N TYR A 129 66.08 -97.87 -1.70
CA TYR A 129 67.10 -96.82 -1.72
C TYR A 129 66.97 -95.96 -2.98
N ALA A 130 67.39 -94.70 -2.89
CA ALA A 130 67.37 -93.77 -4.02
C ALA A 130 68.05 -94.33 -5.29
N ARG A 131 69.16 -95.08 -5.13
CA ARG A 131 69.89 -95.73 -6.25
C ARG A 131 69.08 -96.78 -7.02
N ASP A 132 68.00 -97.28 -6.42
CA ASP A 132 67.18 -98.36 -6.98
C ASP A 132 65.93 -97.80 -7.71
N ILE A 133 65.73 -96.49 -7.69
CA ILE A 133 64.63 -95.78 -8.35
C ILE A 133 65.16 -95.10 -9.64
N PRO A 134 64.57 -95.35 -10.82
CA PRO A 134 65.08 -94.82 -12.09
C PRO A 134 65.04 -93.28 -12.24
N ASP A 135 64.10 -92.63 -11.55
CA ASP A 135 63.96 -91.17 -11.49
C ASP A 135 63.52 -90.76 -10.07
N ILE A 136 64.37 -90.00 -9.39
CA ILE A 136 64.16 -89.55 -8.00
C ILE A 136 63.93 -88.04 -7.91
N SER A 137 63.94 -87.32 -9.03
CA SER A 137 63.90 -85.85 -9.02
C SER A 137 62.63 -85.30 -8.38
N ASP A 138 61.49 -85.98 -8.59
CA ASP A 138 60.20 -85.65 -7.98
C ASP A 138 60.07 -86.06 -6.50
N LEU A 139 61.10 -86.69 -5.92
CA LEU A 139 61.14 -87.07 -4.50
C LEU A 139 62.05 -86.15 -3.68
N ASN A 140 62.86 -85.30 -4.31
CA ASN A 140 63.63 -84.27 -3.61
C ASN A 140 62.74 -83.06 -3.30
N PHE A 141 63.15 -82.24 -2.34
CA PHE A 141 62.51 -80.94 -2.10
C PHE A 141 63.54 -79.85 -1.81
N ILE A 142 63.21 -78.60 -2.11
CA ILE A 142 64.09 -77.45 -1.95
C ILE A 142 63.67 -76.63 -0.73
N VAL A 143 64.59 -76.42 0.20
CA VAL A 143 64.42 -75.47 1.30
C VAL A 143 64.84 -74.08 0.82
N LYS A 144 63.88 -73.16 0.70
CA LYS A 144 64.13 -71.80 0.19
C LYS A 144 64.89 -70.95 1.23
N PRO A 145 65.83 -70.08 0.78
CA PRO A 145 66.30 -68.99 1.61
C PRO A 145 65.14 -68.06 1.95
N GLU A 146 65.19 -67.49 3.15
CA GLU A 146 64.22 -66.51 3.62
C GLU A 146 64.20 -65.25 2.72
N LEU A 147 63.00 -64.72 2.46
CA LEU A 147 62.71 -63.59 1.57
C LEU A 147 63.80 -62.50 1.57
N ASP A 148 64.45 -62.33 0.40
CA ASP A 148 65.35 -61.23 0.06
C ASP A 148 64.52 -60.02 -0.39
N VAL A 149 64.01 -59.28 0.59
CA VAL A 149 63.50 -57.91 0.41
C VAL A 149 64.71 -57.02 0.22
N ASN A 150 65.01 -56.73 -1.05
CA ASN A 150 66.19 -55.97 -1.50
C ASN A 150 66.64 -54.89 -0.50
N GLN A 151 67.86 -55.12 -0.01
CA GLN A 151 68.75 -54.30 0.81
C GLN A 151 68.65 -52.77 0.62
N ALA A 152 67.68 -52.14 1.28
CA ALA A 152 67.91 -50.82 1.84
C ALA A 152 68.62 -51.03 3.19
N GLU A 153 69.78 -50.40 3.40
CA GLU A 153 70.29 -50.27 4.78
C GLU A 153 69.18 -49.61 5.60
N PHE A 154 68.62 -50.34 6.57
CA PHE A 154 67.57 -49.83 7.41
C PHE A 154 68.02 -48.51 8.06
N PRO A 155 67.12 -47.52 8.15
CA PRO A 155 67.44 -46.23 8.77
C PRO A 155 67.72 -46.36 10.27
N TYR A 156 67.54 -47.57 10.84
CA TYR A 156 67.83 -47.92 12.21
C TYR A 156 68.60 -49.25 12.34
N TYR A 157 69.26 -49.43 13.47
CA TYR A 157 69.92 -50.65 13.92
C TYR A 157 69.04 -51.28 15.00
N VAL A 158 68.63 -52.53 14.82
CA VAL A 158 67.87 -53.28 15.83
C VAL A 158 68.67 -54.48 16.29
N THR A 159 68.66 -54.76 17.58
CA THR A 159 69.19 -55.99 18.15
C THR A 159 68.23 -56.58 19.16
N VAL A 160 68.01 -57.89 19.08
CA VAL A 160 67.18 -58.67 20.01
C VAL A 160 68.01 -59.75 20.70
N THR A 161 69.34 -59.69 20.59
CA THR A 161 70.26 -60.66 21.16
C THR A 161 71.31 -59.98 22.02
N ASN A 162 71.95 -60.73 22.90
CA ASN A 162 73.03 -60.18 23.73
C ASN A 162 74.27 -59.89 22.87
N GLU A 163 74.80 -58.67 22.95
CA GLU A 163 75.99 -58.26 22.20
C GLU A 163 77.04 -57.59 23.09
N LYS A 164 78.30 -57.63 22.65
CA LYS A 164 79.42 -56.89 23.26
C LYS A 164 79.99 -55.87 22.29
N TRP A 165 80.10 -54.60 22.70
CA TRP A 165 80.56 -53.51 21.83
C TRP A 165 81.84 -52.85 22.37
N GLY A 166 82.85 -52.75 21.50
CA GLY A 166 84.05 -51.95 21.74
C GLY A 166 84.63 -51.48 20.39
N ASN A 167 84.79 -50.16 20.23
CA ASN A 167 85.17 -49.49 18.96
C ASN A 167 84.12 -49.61 17.85
N LYS A 168 82.83 -49.41 18.18
CA LYS A 168 81.69 -49.47 17.24
C LYS A 168 81.14 -48.07 16.98
N VAL A 169 80.91 -47.71 15.73
CA VAL A 169 80.20 -46.49 15.33
C VAL A 169 78.91 -46.89 14.64
N ILE A 170 77.77 -46.39 15.11
CA ILE A 170 76.44 -46.68 14.54
C ILE A 170 75.84 -45.34 14.10
N ASP A 171 75.78 -45.12 12.79
CA ASP A 171 75.30 -43.87 12.20
C ASP A 171 73.78 -43.88 11.92
N LYS A 172 72.99 -44.28 12.92
CA LYS A 172 71.53 -44.46 12.84
C LYS A 172 70.89 -44.65 14.21
N ASP A 173 69.56 -44.61 14.24
CA ASP A 173 68.80 -44.91 15.46
C ASP A 173 69.00 -46.35 15.89
N VAL A 174 69.00 -46.63 17.19
CA VAL A 174 69.33 -47.92 17.78
C VAL A 174 68.19 -48.41 18.64
N TYR A 175 67.67 -49.59 18.33
CA TYR A 175 66.61 -50.27 19.09
C TYR A 175 67.17 -51.53 19.74
N ILE A 176 67.12 -51.57 21.07
CA ILE A 176 67.62 -52.68 21.89
C ILE A 176 66.42 -53.42 22.45
N GLY A 177 66.11 -54.58 21.90
CA GLY A 177 64.91 -55.36 22.20
C GLY A 177 64.85 -55.87 23.65
N PRO A 178 63.66 -56.21 24.17
CA PRO A 178 63.39 -56.45 25.59
C PRO A 178 64.22 -57.57 26.22
N ASP A 179 64.58 -58.60 25.43
CA ASP A 179 65.36 -59.75 25.90
C ASP A 179 66.87 -59.62 25.67
N SER A 180 67.34 -58.46 25.19
CA SER A 180 68.74 -58.24 24.86
C SER A 180 69.51 -57.51 25.96
N ILE A 181 70.76 -57.94 26.17
CA ILE A 181 71.73 -57.32 27.06
C ILE A 181 72.94 -56.89 26.24
N ILE A 182 73.20 -55.58 26.19
CA ILE A 182 74.34 -55.01 25.46
C ILE A 182 75.43 -54.60 26.43
N GLU A 183 76.62 -55.17 26.31
CA GLU A 183 77.77 -54.83 27.15
C GLU A 183 78.78 -53.97 26.38
N ILE A 184 79.00 -52.73 26.84
CA ILE A 184 79.95 -51.79 26.26
C ILE A 184 81.28 -51.93 27.00
N GLU A 185 82.35 -52.33 26.32
CA GLU A 185 83.69 -52.56 26.91
C GLU A 185 84.77 -51.64 26.30
N GLY A 186 84.41 -50.78 25.34
CA GLY A 186 85.32 -49.86 24.65
C GLY A 186 84.64 -48.55 24.24
N ASN A 187 85.16 -47.87 23.21
CA ASN A 187 84.54 -46.63 22.70
C ASN A 187 83.39 -46.98 21.74
N VAL A 188 82.19 -46.50 22.00
CA VAL A 188 81.04 -46.64 21.11
C VAL A 188 80.45 -45.27 20.83
N GLU A 189 80.17 -44.98 19.56
CA GLU A 189 79.51 -43.74 19.13
C GLU A 189 78.24 -44.07 18.36
N ILE A 190 77.13 -43.48 18.76
CA ILE A 190 75.82 -43.60 18.11
C ILE A 190 75.38 -42.20 17.72
N THR A 191 75.09 -41.97 16.44
CA THR A 191 74.69 -40.64 15.98
C THR A 191 73.19 -40.39 16.10
N GLY A 192 72.37 -41.43 16.00
CA GLY A 192 70.91 -41.39 16.13
C GLY A 192 70.39 -41.55 17.55
N ASP A 193 69.08 -41.67 17.67
CA ASP A 193 68.35 -41.89 18.92
C ASP A 193 68.52 -43.35 19.40
N VAL A 194 68.50 -43.58 20.71
CA VAL A 194 68.73 -44.90 21.30
C VAL A 194 67.52 -45.29 22.14
N TYR A 195 66.82 -46.34 21.74
CA TYR A 195 65.63 -46.88 22.38
C TYR A 195 65.96 -48.19 23.10
N ILE A 196 65.93 -48.15 24.43
CA ILE A 196 66.26 -49.30 25.27
C ILE A 196 64.96 -49.95 25.76
N TYR A 197 64.63 -51.11 25.21
CA TYR A 197 63.64 -52.03 25.77
C TYR A 197 64.30 -53.10 26.64
N GLY A 198 65.51 -53.53 26.28
CA GLY A 198 66.33 -54.51 27.02
C GLY A 198 67.21 -53.87 28.09
N ILE A 199 68.46 -54.32 28.21
CA ILE A 199 69.40 -53.81 29.22
C ILE A 199 70.73 -53.41 28.57
N VAL A 200 71.27 -52.26 28.94
CA VAL A 200 72.63 -51.85 28.51
C VAL A 200 73.55 -51.80 29.73
N ARG A 201 74.66 -52.54 29.69
CA ARG A 201 75.76 -52.48 30.67
C ARG A 201 76.89 -51.68 30.07
N ASN A 202 77.15 -50.48 30.56
CA ASN A 202 78.23 -49.65 30.06
C ASN A 202 79.45 -49.69 30.98
N ASN A 203 80.49 -50.42 30.53
CA ASN A 203 81.80 -50.50 31.17
C ASN A 203 82.88 -49.74 30.35
N GLY A 204 82.50 -49.07 29.27
CA GLY A 204 83.36 -48.37 28.32
C GLY A 204 83.01 -46.89 28.18
N ASN A 205 83.29 -46.27 27.03
CA ASN A 205 82.88 -44.90 26.71
C ASN A 205 81.78 -44.93 25.66
N LEU A 206 80.57 -44.49 26.01
CA LEU A 206 79.43 -44.43 25.09
C LEU A 206 79.14 -42.97 24.74
N THR A 207 79.14 -42.60 23.47
CA THR A 207 78.73 -41.27 23.02
C THR A 207 77.45 -41.44 22.21
N ILE A 208 76.40 -40.72 22.60
CA ILE A 208 75.12 -40.70 21.88
C ILE A 208 74.96 -39.25 21.45
N ASN A 209 74.83 -39.01 20.15
CA ASN A 209 74.56 -37.66 19.65
C ASN A 209 73.06 -37.38 19.47
N GLY A 210 72.22 -38.42 19.48
CA GLY A 210 70.78 -38.34 19.57
C GLY A 210 70.22 -38.36 21.00
N THR A 211 68.95 -38.69 21.11
CA THR A 211 68.17 -38.78 22.35
C THR A 211 68.28 -40.19 22.92
N LEU A 212 68.50 -40.29 24.24
CA LEU A 212 68.46 -41.56 24.95
C LEU A 212 67.05 -41.78 25.51
N HIS A 213 66.40 -42.83 25.03
CA HIS A 213 65.12 -43.32 25.51
C HIS A 213 65.36 -44.58 26.35
N ALA A 214 65.34 -44.39 27.66
CA ALA A 214 65.52 -45.43 28.66
C ALA A 214 64.54 -45.20 29.81
N HIS A 215 63.98 -46.27 30.36
CA HIS A 215 63.15 -46.21 31.56
C HIS A 215 63.96 -45.86 32.81
N SER A 216 65.24 -46.23 32.85
CA SER A 216 66.09 -45.99 34.01
C SER A 216 67.57 -45.87 33.62
N VAL A 217 68.28 -44.92 34.24
CA VAL A 217 69.72 -44.70 34.08
C VAL A 217 70.36 -44.85 35.46
N ASN A 218 71.04 -45.97 35.72
CA ASN A 218 71.50 -46.35 37.07
C ASN A 218 73.03 -46.46 37.16
N ASP A 219 73.58 -45.84 38.20
CA ASP A 219 75.00 -45.72 38.52
C ASP A 219 75.55 -46.90 39.36
N LYS A 220 74.76 -47.96 39.61
CA LYS A 220 75.18 -49.18 40.34
C LYS A 220 74.59 -50.48 39.78
N PHE A 221 75.42 -51.52 39.71
CA PHE A 221 75.16 -52.86 39.15
C PHE A 221 74.04 -53.72 39.81
N ASP A 222 73.28 -53.19 40.77
CA ASP A 222 72.39 -54.00 41.61
C ASP A 222 70.93 -54.08 41.11
N TYR A 223 70.55 -53.30 40.07
CA TYR A 223 69.18 -53.31 39.51
C TYR A 223 69.17 -53.60 38.00
N TRP A 224 68.47 -54.69 37.64
CA TRP A 224 68.42 -55.29 36.31
C TRP A 224 66.98 -55.32 35.82
N GLU A 225 66.46 -54.19 35.33
CA GLU A 225 65.10 -54.10 34.79
C GLU A 225 65.12 -53.78 33.29
N PRO A 226 64.20 -54.34 32.49
CA PRO A 226 64.02 -53.97 31.09
C PRO A 226 63.84 -52.45 30.94
N GLY A 227 64.54 -51.88 29.97
CA GLY A 227 64.62 -50.45 29.70
C GLY A 227 65.72 -49.70 30.46
N ALA A 228 66.59 -50.41 31.19
CA ALA A 228 67.65 -49.78 31.99
C ALA A 228 69.02 -49.73 31.28
N ILE A 229 69.76 -48.65 31.52
CA ILE A 229 71.21 -48.56 31.28
C ILE A 229 71.95 -48.47 32.62
N VAL A 230 73.01 -49.27 32.77
CA VAL A 230 73.72 -49.50 34.03
C VAL A 230 75.23 -49.30 33.86
N PHE A 231 75.90 -48.65 34.80
CA PHE A 231 77.34 -48.35 34.75
C PHE A 231 78.19 -49.14 35.75
N SER A 232 79.46 -49.41 35.41
CA SER A 232 80.37 -50.20 36.25
C SER A 232 81.07 -49.48 37.40
N ASP A 233 81.07 -48.15 37.42
CA ASP A 233 81.57 -47.34 38.53
C ASP A 233 80.69 -46.09 38.74
N ASP A 234 80.88 -45.39 39.88
CA ASP A 234 80.14 -44.19 40.34
C ASP A 234 80.31 -42.97 39.37
N SER A 235 80.72 -43.16 38.11
CA SER A 235 80.92 -42.08 37.14
C SER A 235 79.94 -42.16 35.95
N THR A 236 78.85 -41.40 36.05
CA THR A 236 77.98 -41.01 34.93
C THR A 236 78.70 -40.15 33.86
N GLN A 237 80.04 -40.01 33.94
CA GLN A 237 80.86 -39.26 32.99
C GLN A 237 81.21 -40.03 31.71
N ASN A 238 80.82 -41.30 31.62
CA ASN A 238 81.10 -42.18 30.49
C ASN A 238 80.00 -42.17 29.42
N ILE A 239 78.98 -41.30 29.56
CA ILE A 239 78.08 -40.89 28.47
C ILE A 239 78.26 -39.40 28.16
N LYS A 240 78.48 -39.08 26.88
CA LYS A 240 78.55 -37.70 26.40
C LYS A 240 77.36 -37.41 25.48
N ASN A 241 76.71 -36.25 25.71
CA ASN A 241 75.62 -35.65 24.93
C ASN A 241 74.23 -36.34 24.93
N THR A 242 73.62 -36.62 26.09
CA THR A 242 72.23 -37.13 26.12
C THR A 242 71.19 -36.05 26.41
N ASN A 243 70.17 -35.98 25.55
CA ASN A 243 68.83 -35.58 25.96
C ASN A 243 68.10 -36.86 26.39
N GLU A 244 67.58 -36.90 27.62
CA GLU A 244 66.76 -38.02 28.09
C GLU A 244 65.29 -37.69 27.81
N SER A 245 64.54 -38.65 27.26
CA SER A 245 63.10 -38.50 27.03
C SER A 245 62.32 -39.60 27.73
N THR A 246 61.22 -39.21 28.38
CA THR A 246 60.22 -40.12 28.97
C THR A 246 58.97 -40.26 28.08
N GLU A 247 58.99 -39.71 26.86
CA GLU A 247 57.92 -39.88 25.89
C GLU A 247 57.84 -41.34 25.42
N PRO A 248 56.65 -41.85 25.02
CA PRO A 248 56.52 -43.16 24.40
C PRO A 248 57.52 -43.31 23.26
N TYR A 249 58.11 -44.49 23.15
CA TYR A 249 59.16 -44.71 22.16
C TYR A 249 58.55 -44.64 20.76
N ASP A 250 59.19 -43.91 19.84
CA ASP A 250 58.75 -43.93 18.44
C ASP A 250 59.07 -45.28 17.83
N VAL A 251 58.04 -45.94 17.30
CA VAL A 251 58.15 -47.24 16.67
C VAL A 251 58.15 -47.02 15.15
N PRO A 252 59.22 -47.46 14.45
CA PRO A 252 59.28 -47.39 12.99
C PRO A 252 58.15 -48.23 12.38
N PHE A 253 57.50 -47.68 11.36
CA PHE A 253 56.40 -48.34 10.65
C PHE A 253 56.45 -47.91 9.18
N GLU A 254 56.99 -48.79 8.34
CA GLU A 254 57.25 -48.53 6.93
C GLU A 254 56.34 -49.41 6.06
N ILE A 255 55.78 -48.84 5.00
CA ILE A 255 54.98 -49.55 3.99
C ILE A 255 55.74 -49.55 2.67
N PHE A 256 55.78 -50.69 1.99
CA PHE A 256 56.56 -50.87 0.77
C PHE A 256 55.75 -50.79 -0.51
N ASN A 257 54.42 -50.88 -0.44
CA ASN A 257 53.59 -50.80 -1.64
C ASN A 257 53.58 -49.37 -2.20
N GLU A 258 53.80 -49.25 -3.51
CA GLU A 258 53.60 -48.00 -4.28
C GLU A 258 52.16 -47.95 -4.83
N ASP A 259 51.56 -46.76 -4.90
CA ASP A 259 50.29 -46.48 -5.58
C ASP A 259 49.07 -47.33 -5.12
N LEU A 260 48.80 -47.35 -3.81
CA LEU A 260 47.58 -47.97 -3.27
C LEU A 260 46.33 -47.22 -3.77
N THR A 261 45.51 -47.90 -4.56
CA THR A 261 44.21 -47.40 -5.04
C THR A 261 43.07 -48.29 -4.57
N ASN A 262 41.87 -47.74 -4.48
CA ASN A 262 40.66 -48.51 -4.15
C ASN A 262 39.99 -49.16 -5.38
N GLU A 263 40.64 -49.16 -6.54
CA GLU A 263 40.05 -49.57 -7.84
C GLU A 263 39.39 -50.97 -7.79
N THR A 264 40.01 -51.90 -7.08
CA THR A 264 39.57 -53.30 -6.96
C THR A 264 38.74 -53.56 -5.70
N GLY A 265 38.62 -52.58 -4.80
CA GLY A 265 38.00 -52.73 -3.47
C GLY A 265 38.83 -53.55 -2.46
N THR A 266 39.92 -54.17 -2.89
CA THR A 266 40.83 -54.99 -2.06
C THR A 266 42.26 -54.51 -2.21
N ILE A 267 42.94 -54.26 -1.09
CA ILE A 267 44.30 -53.71 -1.07
C ILE A 267 45.22 -54.63 -0.27
N GLU A 268 46.35 -55.00 -0.85
CA GLU A 268 47.44 -55.70 -0.18
C GLU A 268 48.42 -54.69 0.41
N ILE A 269 48.78 -54.86 1.68
CA ILE A 269 49.70 -54.00 2.43
C ILE A 269 50.84 -54.85 2.96
N GLU A 270 52.05 -54.52 2.52
CA GLU A 270 53.32 -55.06 2.94
C GLU A 270 54.13 -53.97 3.64
N GLY A 271 54.72 -54.31 4.78
CA GLY A 271 55.47 -53.34 5.56
C GLY A 271 56.41 -53.97 6.56
N LYS A 272 57.07 -53.10 7.33
CA LYS A 272 58.03 -53.48 8.35
C LYS A 272 57.93 -52.59 9.58
N THR A 273 58.14 -53.20 10.73
CA THR A 273 58.29 -52.54 12.03
C THR A 273 59.38 -53.22 12.88
N LEU A 274 59.41 -52.98 14.18
CA LEU A 274 60.29 -53.68 15.11
C LEU A 274 59.80 -55.13 15.32
N PRO A 275 60.69 -56.13 15.40
CA PRO A 275 60.29 -57.55 15.49
C PRO A 275 59.67 -57.99 16.83
N PHE A 276 59.46 -57.06 17.77
CA PHE A 276 59.01 -57.33 19.14
C PHE A 276 57.82 -56.45 19.57
N VAL A 277 57.09 -55.88 18.61
CA VAL A 277 55.87 -55.10 18.86
C VAL A 277 54.65 -55.88 18.39
N ASP A 278 53.49 -55.59 18.97
CA ASP A 278 52.22 -56.13 18.50
C ASP A 278 51.58 -55.13 17.53
N VAL A 279 51.18 -55.58 16.34
CA VAL A 279 50.48 -54.74 15.35
C VAL A 279 49.06 -55.23 15.18
N THR A 280 48.09 -54.33 15.19
CA THR A 280 46.66 -54.63 15.03
C THR A 280 46.06 -53.77 13.92
N ILE A 281 45.20 -54.36 13.09
CA ILE A 281 44.42 -53.65 12.08
C ILE A 281 42.97 -54.11 12.12
N LYS A 282 42.00 -53.18 12.09
CA LYS A 282 40.55 -53.47 12.24
C LYS A 282 40.24 -54.38 13.47
N ASN A 283 41.02 -54.26 14.56
CA ASN A 283 40.99 -55.11 15.76
C ASN A 283 41.47 -56.57 15.57
N GLU A 284 42.18 -56.89 14.49
CA GLU A 284 42.80 -58.19 14.24
C GLU A 284 44.32 -58.09 14.36
N ALA A 285 44.93 -59.02 15.11
CA ALA A 285 46.37 -59.06 15.32
C ALA A 285 47.10 -59.51 14.05
N LEU A 286 48.14 -58.79 13.69
CA LEU A 286 48.99 -59.03 12.53
C LEU A 286 50.23 -59.81 12.94
N SER A 287 50.55 -60.87 12.19
CA SER A 287 51.75 -61.68 12.46
C SER A 287 52.99 -61.02 11.86
N LEU A 288 54.03 -60.82 12.68
CA LEU A 288 55.34 -60.33 12.23
C LEU A 288 56.31 -61.51 12.06
N ASP A 289 57.21 -61.44 11.07
CA ASP A 289 58.38 -62.34 11.03
C ASP A 289 59.44 -61.91 12.06
N TYR A 290 60.47 -62.74 12.28
CA TYR A 290 61.51 -62.44 13.29
C TYR A 290 62.35 -61.19 12.96
N ARG A 291 62.23 -60.64 11.75
CA ARG A 291 62.89 -59.42 11.28
C ARG A 291 61.94 -58.20 11.33
N GLY A 292 60.66 -58.40 11.68
CA GLY A 292 59.63 -57.37 11.83
C GLY A 292 58.82 -57.08 10.57
N TYR A 293 58.90 -57.93 9.53
CA TYR A 293 58.08 -57.78 8.32
C TYR A 293 56.66 -58.30 8.53
N PHE A 294 55.71 -57.67 7.83
CA PHE A 294 54.33 -58.10 7.76
C PHE A 294 53.74 -57.95 6.36
N SER A 295 52.72 -58.75 6.07
CA SER A 295 51.84 -58.59 4.92
C SER A 295 50.39 -58.86 5.33
N THR A 296 49.44 -58.08 4.81
CA THR A 296 48.00 -58.25 5.05
C THR A 296 47.17 -57.81 3.84
N THR A 297 45.96 -58.35 3.72
CA THR A 297 45.00 -57.97 2.68
C THR A 297 43.76 -57.37 3.31
N ILE A 298 43.31 -56.22 2.80
CA ILE A 298 42.18 -55.47 3.31
C ILE A 298 41.10 -55.39 2.24
N GLU A 299 39.95 -55.95 2.55
CA GLU A 299 38.75 -55.85 1.73
C GLU A 299 37.89 -54.64 2.14
N ASP A 300 37.04 -54.20 1.20
CA ASP A 300 36.05 -53.12 1.34
C ASP A 300 36.65 -51.75 1.72
N VAL A 301 37.73 -51.36 1.04
CA VAL A 301 38.39 -50.06 1.28
C VAL A 301 37.55 -48.91 0.70
N SER A 302 36.80 -48.26 1.58
CA SER A 302 35.96 -47.08 1.28
C SER A 302 36.52 -45.77 1.85
N SER A 303 37.69 -45.85 2.50
CA SER A 303 38.34 -44.70 3.15
C SER A 303 39.72 -44.50 2.53
N ASN A 304 40.07 -43.23 2.33
CA ASN A 304 41.35 -42.81 1.78
C ASN A 304 42.50 -42.94 2.81
N LYS A 305 42.17 -43.40 4.04
CA LYS A 305 43.10 -43.70 5.13
C LYS A 305 42.75 -45.00 5.84
N ILE A 306 43.73 -45.87 5.99
CA ILE A 306 43.63 -47.18 6.66
C ILE A 306 44.41 -47.14 7.98
N PRO A 307 43.76 -47.30 9.15
CA PRO A 307 44.41 -47.24 10.46
C PRO A 307 45.10 -48.55 10.86
N PHE A 308 46.26 -48.42 11.51
CA PHE A 308 47.02 -49.46 12.19
C PHE A 308 47.28 -49.03 13.64
N GLU A 309 47.20 -49.97 14.57
CA GLU A 309 47.53 -49.79 15.98
C GLU A 309 48.77 -50.60 16.31
N VAL A 310 49.83 -49.95 16.82
CA VAL A 310 51.10 -50.60 17.18
C VAL A 310 51.31 -50.51 18.68
N VAL A 311 51.54 -51.63 19.35
CA VAL A 311 51.77 -51.72 20.81
C VAL A 311 53.20 -52.15 21.07
N ASP A 312 53.97 -51.33 21.77
CA ASP A 312 55.38 -51.62 22.07
C ASP A 312 55.55 -52.66 23.21
N ALA A 313 56.79 -53.09 23.46
CA ALA A 313 57.09 -54.09 24.50
C ALA A 313 56.80 -53.62 25.94
N PHE A 314 56.49 -52.33 26.15
CA PHE A 314 56.05 -51.77 27.42
C PHE A 314 54.53 -51.57 27.50
N GLY A 315 53.79 -51.89 26.45
CA GLY A 315 52.35 -51.79 26.37
C GLY A 315 51.83 -50.41 25.94
N ASN A 316 52.67 -49.54 25.38
CA ASN A 316 52.24 -48.25 24.85
C ASN A 316 51.65 -48.39 23.44
N THR A 317 50.46 -47.82 23.22
CA THR A 317 49.76 -47.84 21.92
C THR A 317 50.10 -46.62 21.06
N ILE A 318 50.39 -46.85 19.77
CA ILE A 318 50.80 -45.85 18.77
C ILE A 318 49.96 -46.04 17.49
N ASP A 319 49.21 -45.01 17.10
CA ASP A 319 48.40 -45.02 15.87
C ASP A 319 49.25 -44.71 14.62
N LYS A 320 49.13 -45.53 13.58
CA LYS A 320 49.73 -45.33 12.25
C LYS A 320 48.64 -45.41 11.18
N TYR A 321 48.87 -44.83 9.99
CA TYR A 321 47.90 -44.86 8.89
C TYR A 321 48.57 -45.04 7.53
N VAL A 322 47.84 -45.65 6.60
CA VAL A 322 48.22 -45.81 5.18
C VAL A 322 47.25 -45.04 4.29
N GLU A 323 47.76 -44.25 3.34
CA GLU A 323 46.93 -43.46 2.41
C GLU A 323 46.57 -44.26 1.16
N VAL A 324 45.33 -44.09 0.68
CA VAL A 324 44.77 -44.78 -0.50
C VAL A 324 44.13 -43.75 -1.43
N LYS A 325 44.42 -43.84 -2.73
CA LYS A 325 43.84 -42.96 -3.75
C LYS A 325 42.52 -43.52 -4.27
N ASP A 326 41.49 -42.69 -4.25
CA ASP A 326 40.19 -43.01 -4.82
C ASP A 326 40.13 -42.71 -6.33
N VAL A 327 39.76 -43.71 -7.12
CA VAL A 327 39.70 -43.67 -8.59
C VAL A 327 38.37 -44.21 -9.14
N VAL A 328 37.39 -44.49 -8.28
CA VAL A 328 36.11 -45.09 -8.67
C VAL A 328 35.13 -43.99 -9.04
N THR A 329 34.74 -43.90 -10.31
CA THR A 329 33.78 -42.88 -10.76
C THR A 329 32.34 -43.20 -10.33
N PRO A 330 31.50 -42.20 -10.04
CA PRO A 330 30.09 -42.40 -9.78
C PRO A 330 29.29 -43.02 -10.93
N GLU A 331 28.17 -43.68 -10.60
CA GLU A 331 27.24 -44.18 -11.62
C GLU A 331 26.68 -43.05 -12.50
N LYS A 332 26.42 -43.39 -13.77
CA LYS A 332 25.80 -42.47 -14.73
C LYS A 332 24.41 -42.01 -14.26
N VAL A 333 24.17 -40.69 -14.34
CA VAL A 333 22.87 -40.09 -14.03
C VAL A 333 21.75 -40.66 -14.92
N THR A 334 20.66 -41.15 -14.33
CA THR A 334 19.52 -41.75 -15.06
C THR A 334 18.28 -40.85 -15.06
N ASP A 335 17.34 -41.10 -15.99
CA ASP A 335 16.08 -40.34 -16.17
C ASP A 335 16.28 -38.82 -16.35
N PHE A 336 17.39 -38.42 -16.96
CA PHE A 336 17.64 -37.03 -17.31
C PHE A 336 16.67 -36.59 -18.41
N LYS A 337 15.74 -35.69 -18.08
CA LYS A 337 14.65 -35.30 -18.99
C LYS A 337 14.24 -33.85 -18.81
N VAL A 338 13.64 -33.29 -19.85
CA VAL A 338 13.01 -31.97 -19.83
C VAL A 338 11.63 -32.07 -19.17
N ILE A 339 11.34 -31.16 -18.24
CA ILE A 339 10.02 -31.07 -17.59
C ILE A 339 9.28 -29.76 -17.90
N GLU A 340 10.00 -28.70 -18.27
CA GLU A 340 9.39 -27.43 -18.70
C GLU A 340 10.31 -26.71 -19.69
N THR A 341 9.72 -26.02 -20.66
CA THR A 341 10.43 -25.17 -21.62
C THR A 341 9.77 -23.80 -21.68
N ASN A 342 10.58 -22.75 -21.67
CA ASN A 342 10.19 -21.36 -21.85
C ASN A 342 11.02 -20.75 -22.98
N SER A 343 10.83 -19.46 -23.26
CA SER A 343 11.57 -18.77 -24.33
C SER A 343 13.04 -18.55 -24.02
N ASP A 344 13.42 -18.53 -22.74
CA ASP A 344 14.77 -18.22 -22.25
C ASP A 344 15.29 -19.24 -21.23
N SER A 345 14.50 -20.27 -20.93
CA SER A 345 14.87 -21.28 -19.96
C SER A 345 14.37 -22.69 -20.29
N ILE A 346 15.09 -23.68 -19.79
CA ILE A 346 14.73 -25.09 -19.88
C ILE A 346 14.91 -25.72 -18.50
N THR A 347 13.85 -26.31 -17.96
CA THR A 347 13.89 -27.02 -16.68
C THR A 347 14.03 -28.51 -16.94
N VAL A 348 15.00 -29.12 -16.26
CA VAL A 348 15.31 -30.55 -16.35
C VAL A 348 15.19 -31.22 -14.98
N SER A 349 14.99 -32.54 -14.99
CA SER A 349 15.01 -33.40 -13.81
C SER A 349 15.80 -34.67 -14.06
N TRP A 350 16.32 -35.30 -13.00
CA TRP A 350 17.01 -36.59 -13.06
C TRP A 350 16.78 -37.41 -11.77
N ASN A 351 17.14 -38.70 -11.80
CA ASN A 351 17.17 -39.55 -10.60
C ASN A 351 18.47 -39.33 -9.81
N SER A 352 18.38 -39.34 -8.48
CA SER A 352 19.56 -39.32 -7.62
C SER A 352 20.45 -40.55 -7.86
N VAL A 353 21.76 -40.31 -7.93
CA VAL A 353 22.82 -41.31 -8.09
C VAL A 353 23.19 -41.84 -6.71
N LYS A 354 23.33 -43.17 -6.60
CA LYS A 354 23.72 -43.81 -5.34
C LYS A 354 25.23 -43.99 -5.34
N ASP A 355 25.93 -43.04 -4.74
CA ASP A 355 27.34 -43.17 -4.41
C ASP A 355 27.57 -42.80 -2.93
N THR A 356 28.50 -43.46 -2.26
CA THR A 356 28.82 -43.22 -0.85
C THR A 356 29.51 -41.88 -0.61
N ASP A 357 30.17 -41.34 -1.63
CA ASP A 357 30.95 -40.10 -1.62
C ASP A 357 30.53 -39.12 -2.74
N LEU A 358 29.28 -39.22 -3.23
CA LEU A 358 28.76 -38.29 -4.22
C LEU A 358 28.82 -36.83 -3.72
N ALA A 359 29.61 -35.99 -4.39
CA ALA A 359 29.75 -34.59 -4.02
C ALA A 359 28.72 -33.70 -4.73
N ASN A 360 28.57 -33.82 -6.05
CA ASN A 360 27.75 -32.91 -6.85
C ASN A 360 27.35 -33.46 -8.23
N TYR A 361 26.48 -32.71 -8.92
CA TYR A 361 26.19 -32.89 -10.34
C TYR A 361 26.70 -31.70 -11.14
N ILE A 362 27.39 -31.95 -12.25
CA ILE A 362 27.87 -30.90 -13.14
C ILE A 362 26.98 -30.85 -14.39
N LEU A 363 26.41 -29.68 -14.67
CA LEU A 363 25.50 -29.47 -15.79
C LEU A 363 26.15 -28.67 -16.90
N TYR A 364 25.83 -29.05 -18.14
CA TYR A 364 26.42 -28.52 -19.35
C TYR A 364 25.37 -28.04 -20.35
N VAL A 365 25.67 -26.96 -21.06
CA VAL A 365 24.93 -26.49 -22.24
C VAL A 365 25.90 -26.48 -23.41
N ASN A 366 25.62 -27.27 -24.46
CA ASN A 366 26.50 -27.44 -25.62
C ASN A 366 27.96 -27.75 -25.23
N ASP A 367 28.12 -28.68 -24.29
CA ASP A 367 29.40 -29.13 -23.70
C ASP A 367 30.16 -28.10 -22.85
N GLU A 368 29.63 -26.89 -22.66
CA GLU A 368 30.18 -25.90 -21.72
C GLU A 368 29.57 -26.08 -20.33
N LYS A 369 30.42 -26.14 -19.29
CA LYS A 369 29.98 -26.24 -17.88
C LYS A 369 29.29 -24.94 -17.48
N VAL A 370 28.01 -25.03 -17.13
CA VAL A 370 27.19 -23.85 -16.77
C VAL A 370 26.77 -23.82 -15.31
N ALA A 371 26.66 -24.98 -14.67
CA ALA A 371 26.20 -25.06 -13.29
C ALA A 371 26.74 -26.29 -12.56
N ILE A 372 26.73 -26.20 -11.23
CA ILE A 372 26.97 -27.33 -10.33
C ILE A 372 25.75 -27.39 -9.40
N ALA A 373 25.06 -28.52 -9.40
CA ALA A 373 23.96 -28.82 -8.49
C ALA A 373 24.47 -29.71 -7.34
N LYS A 374 23.90 -29.58 -6.16
CA LYS A 374 24.31 -30.38 -4.99
C LYS A 374 23.87 -31.83 -5.13
N ALA A 375 24.52 -32.74 -4.39
CA ALA A 375 24.18 -34.16 -4.39
C ALA A 375 22.71 -34.47 -4.01
N ASP A 376 22.05 -33.60 -3.24
CA ASP A 376 20.64 -33.73 -2.84
C ASP A 376 19.64 -33.10 -3.83
N GLU A 377 20.12 -32.44 -4.89
CA GLU A 377 19.29 -31.83 -5.92
C GLU A 377 19.00 -32.79 -7.07
N THR A 378 17.77 -32.78 -7.59
CA THR A 378 17.31 -33.64 -8.70
C THR A 378 16.66 -32.85 -9.84
N THR A 379 16.78 -31.52 -9.80
CA THR A 379 16.21 -30.61 -10.80
C THR A 379 17.10 -29.39 -11.01
N HIS A 380 17.10 -28.85 -12.22
CA HIS A 380 17.83 -27.62 -12.55
C HIS A 380 17.11 -26.82 -13.63
N ILE A 381 17.27 -25.50 -13.60
CA ILE A 381 16.75 -24.58 -14.61
C ILE A 381 17.93 -23.94 -15.33
N PHE A 382 18.14 -24.31 -16.60
CA PHE A 382 19.04 -23.59 -17.48
C PHE A 382 18.39 -22.26 -17.85
N THR A 383 19.07 -21.16 -17.62
CA THR A 383 18.59 -19.78 -17.88
C THR A 383 19.47 -19.10 -18.91
N ASP A 384 19.12 -17.87 -19.32
CA ASP A 384 19.86 -17.07 -20.32
C ASP A 384 19.97 -17.74 -21.71
N LEU A 385 18.99 -18.58 -22.07
CA LEU A 385 18.92 -19.24 -23.38
C LEU A 385 18.25 -18.32 -24.42
N GLN A 386 18.55 -18.56 -25.70
CA GLN A 386 17.97 -17.86 -26.83
C GLN A 386 16.68 -18.55 -27.28
N ALA A 387 15.61 -17.78 -27.47
CA ALA A 387 14.31 -18.31 -27.90
C ALA A 387 14.38 -19.08 -29.23
N ASN A 388 13.48 -20.05 -29.39
CA ASN A 388 13.38 -20.91 -30.57
C ASN A 388 14.71 -21.59 -30.99
N THR A 389 15.59 -21.89 -30.02
CA THR A 389 16.92 -22.49 -30.23
C THR A 389 17.01 -23.88 -29.59
N GLU A 390 17.61 -24.82 -30.30
CA GLU A 390 17.89 -26.18 -29.80
C GLU A 390 19.24 -26.18 -29.08
N TYR A 391 19.28 -26.79 -27.90
CA TYR A 391 20.44 -26.96 -27.05
C TYR A 391 20.69 -28.45 -26.79
N ASN A 392 21.96 -28.84 -26.75
CA ASN A 392 22.38 -30.11 -26.16
C ASN A 392 22.65 -29.87 -24.68
N LEU A 393 21.84 -30.47 -23.81
CA LEU A 393 21.99 -30.36 -22.36
C LEU A 393 22.59 -31.67 -21.87
N SER A 394 23.57 -31.59 -20.97
CA SER A 394 24.20 -32.78 -20.39
C SER A 394 24.39 -32.64 -18.89
N ILE A 395 24.50 -33.78 -18.22
CA ILE A 395 24.76 -33.88 -16.78
C ILE A 395 25.71 -35.05 -16.48
N VAL A 396 26.59 -34.87 -15.50
CA VAL A 396 27.43 -35.92 -14.88
C VAL A 396 27.29 -35.85 -13.36
N ALA A 397 27.52 -36.97 -12.68
CA ALA A 397 27.75 -37.03 -11.25
C ALA A 397 29.26 -36.97 -10.96
N ALA A 398 29.67 -36.30 -9.90
CA ALA A 398 31.06 -36.22 -9.46
C ALA A 398 31.18 -36.50 -7.96
N ASP A 399 32.16 -37.31 -7.56
CA ASP A 399 32.48 -37.65 -6.17
C ASP A 399 33.34 -36.56 -5.48
N GLU A 400 33.71 -36.79 -4.21
CA GLU A 400 34.60 -35.90 -3.44
C GLU A 400 36.05 -35.86 -3.96
N SER A 401 36.42 -36.82 -4.82
CA SER A 401 37.74 -36.96 -5.45
C SER A 401 37.80 -36.35 -6.88
N ASP A 402 36.72 -35.69 -7.32
CA ASP A 402 36.52 -35.11 -8.66
C ASP A 402 36.48 -36.15 -9.81
N ASN A 403 36.19 -37.43 -9.55
CA ASN A 403 35.95 -38.39 -10.62
C ASN A 403 34.52 -38.20 -11.19
N GLU A 404 34.41 -38.03 -12.51
CA GLU A 404 33.12 -37.78 -13.18
C GLU A 404 32.53 -39.06 -13.80
N SER A 405 31.22 -39.26 -13.62
CA SER A 405 30.46 -40.30 -14.32
C SER A 405 30.42 -40.06 -15.84
N GLU A 406 29.94 -41.04 -16.61
CA GLU A 406 29.55 -40.78 -18.00
C GLU A 406 28.50 -39.65 -18.13
N LYS A 407 28.58 -38.85 -19.20
CA LYS A 407 27.58 -37.83 -19.53
C LYS A 407 26.24 -38.45 -19.92
N SER A 408 25.17 -37.99 -19.28
CA SER A 408 23.79 -38.16 -19.75
C SER A 408 23.36 -36.92 -20.51
N THR A 409 22.90 -37.08 -21.75
CA THR A 409 22.64 -35.97 -22.69
C THR A 409 21.24 -36.03 -23.26
N ILE A 410 20.57 -34.87 -23.35
CA ILE A 410 19.28 -34.68 -24.02
C ILE A 410 19.33 -33.46 -24.93
N LYS A 411 18.46 -33.47 -25.95
CA LYS A 411 18.18 -32.30 -26.76
C LYS A 411 16.90 -31.63 -26.30
N ALA A 412 16.94 -30.31 -26.19
CA ALA A 412 15.80 -29.52 -25.78
C ALA A 412 15.74 -28.22 -26.59
N THR A 413 14.54 -27.76 -26.93
CA THR A 413 14.34 -26.53 -27.69
C THR A 413 13.54 -25.55 -26.85
N THR A 414 14.05 -24.34 -26.67
CA THR A 414 13.29 -23.24 -26.04
C THR A 414 12.10 -22.84 -26.90
N ASN A 415 11.01 -22.40 -26.30
CA ASN A 415 9.82 -21.91 -27.02
C ASN A 415 10.15 -20.62 -27.79
N PRO A 416 9.35 -20.24 -28.78
CA PRO A 416 9.39 -18.89 -29.34
C PRO A 416 9.07 -17.81 -28.29
N GLU A 417 9.53 -16.59 -28.55
CA GLU A 417 9.11 -15.41 -27.82
C GLU A 417 7.59 -15.22 -27.93
N THR A 418 6.97 -14.83 -26.82
CA THR A 418 5.54 -14.50 -26.79
C THR A 418 5.26 -13.36 -27.78
N PRO A 419 4.31 -13.52 -28.72
CA PRO A 419 4.00 -12.48 -29.70
C PRO A 419 3.66 -11.14 -29.05
N SER A 420 4.39 -10.07 -29.37
CA SER A 420 3.92 -8.71 -29.10
C SER A 420 3.00 -8.30 -30.24
N VAL A 421 1.78 -7.88 -29.93
CA VAL A 421 0.75 -7.56 -30.92
C VAL A 421 0.40 -6.08 -30.79
N ASP A 422 0.39 -5.36 -31.91
CA ASP A 422 -0.05 -3.97 -31.95
C ASP A 422 -1.55 -3.85 -31.62
N ALA A 423 -2.02 -2.67 -31.21
CA ALA A 423 -3.43 -2.46 -30.95
C ALA A 423 -4.27 -2.72 -32.22
N VAL A 424 -5.37 -3.45 -32.06
CA VAL A 424 -6.31 -3.80 -33.14
C VAL A 424 -7.64 -3.10 -32.90
N THR A 425 -8.16 -2.45 -33.93
CA THR A 425 -9.48 -1.80 -33.96
C THR A 425 -10.44 -2.60 -34.84
N GLU A 426 -11.74 -2.34 -34.72
CA GLU A 426 -12.78 -2.98 -35.53
C GLU A 426 -12.67 -2.68 -37.04
N GLU A 427 -11.93 -1.65 -37.42
CA GLU A 427 -11.66 -1.29 -38.80
C GLU A 427 -10.42 -1.98 -39.39
N ASP A 428 -9.57 -2.58 -38.55
CA ASP A 428 -8.33 -3.22 -38.99
C ASP A 428 -8.59 -4.55 -39.69
N GLU A 429 -8.03 -4.70 -40.89
CA GLU A 429 -8.03 -5.93 -41.68
C GLU A 429 -6.67 -6.65 -41.63
N VAL A 430 -5.78 -6.18 -40.77
CA VAL A 430 -4.46 -6.75 -40.54
C VAL A 430 -4.12 -6.72 -39.06
N ILE A 431 -3.38 -7.72 -38.62
CA ILE A 431 -2.75 -7.76 -37.30
C ILE A 431 -1.24 -7.74 -37.50
N THR A 432 -0.58 -6.84 -36.79
CA THR A 432 0.87 -6.64 -36.85
C THR A 432 1.49 -6.82 -35.48
N GLY A 433 2.78 -7.14 -35.47
CA GLY A 433 3.50 -7.36 -34.23
C GLY A 433 4.87 -7.98 -34.44
N THR A 434 5.44 -8.47 -33.35
CA THR A 434 6.76 -9.14 -33.32
C THR A 434 6.75 -10.43 -32.52
N SER A 435 7.60 -11.38 -32.85
CA SER A 435 7.93 -12.60 -32.09
C SER A 435 9.32 -13.09 -32.55
N SER A 436 9.71 -14.32 -32.19
CA SER A 436 10.96 -14.91 -32.70
C SER A 436 11.02 -14.90 -34.23
N PRO A 437 12.20 -14.72 -34.84
CA PRO A 437 12.35 -14.81 -36.29
C PRO A 437 11.96 -16.18 -36.87
N ALA A 438 11.40 -16.17 -38.08
CA ALA A 438 11.05 -17.36 -38.87
C ALA A 438 10.12 -18.39 -38.18
N VAL A 439 9.21 -17.93 -37.31
CA VAL A 439 8.17 -18.76 -36.67
C VAL A 439 6.82 -18.58 -37.35
N GLN A 440 5.93 -19.57 -37.20
CA GLN A 440 4.53 -19.42 -37.62
C GLN A 440 3.76 -18.66 -36.53
N ILE A 441 2.84 -17.79 -36.93
CA ILE A 441 1.94 -17.09 -36.03
C ILE A 441 0.53 -17.57 -36.32
N ILE A 442 -0.19 -17.96 -35.27
CA ILE A 442 -1.59 -18.38 -35.31
C ILE A 442 -2.41 -17.34 -34.56
N VAL A 443 -3.42 -16.79 -35.24
CA VAL A 443 -4.36 -15.83 -34.68
C VAL A 443 -5.70 -16.53 -34.55
N ASN A 444 -6.23 -16.61 -33.33
CA ASN A 444 -7.54 -17.17 -33.05
C ASN A 444 -8.51 -16.08 -32.58
N ALA A 445 -9.79 -16.27 -32.86
CA ALA A 445 -10.88 -15.48 -32.29
C ALA A 445 -11.89 -16.43 -31.66
N ASN A 446 -12.28 -16.18 -30.41
CA ASN A 446 -13.22 -17.03 -29.65
C ASN A 446 -12.85 -18.54 -29.66
N GLY A 447 -11.56 -18.86 -29.61
CA GLY A 447 -11.06 -20.23 -29.59
C GLY A 447 -11.04 -20.96 -30.93
N LYS A 448 -11.31 -20.26 -32.05
CA LYS A 448 -11.18 -20.81 -33.41
C LYS A 448 -10.10 -20.05 -34.20
N GLU A 449 -9.31 -20.78 -34.98
CA GLU A 449 -8.33 -20.19 -35.89
C GLU A 449 -9.00 -19.22 -36.88
N LEU A 450 -8.49 -17.98 -36.87
CA LEU A 450 -8.94 -16.88 -37.72
C LEU A 450 -8.03 -16.72 -38.94
N ALA A 451 -6.71 -16.74 -38.71
CA ALA A 451 -5.70 -16.64 -39.75
C ALA A 451 -4.35 -17.16 -39.25
N THR A 452 -3.48 -17.50 -40.18
CA THR A 452 -2.07 -17.85 -39.90
C THR A 452 -1.12 -17.03 -40.78
N GLY A 453 0.09 -16.84 -40.29
CA GLY A 453 1.16 -16.18 -41.02
C GLY A 453 2.53 -16.55 -40.48
N LYS A 454 3.58 -15.86 -40.92
CA LYS A 454 4.95 -16.08 -40.45
C LYS A 454 5.61 -14.76 -40.07
N THR A 455 6.56 -14.81 -39.15
CA THR A 455 7.48 -13.69 -38.91
C THR A 455 8.54 -13.62 -40.00
N ASP A 456 9.01 -12.41 -40.28
CA ASP A 456 10.17 -12.16 -41.14
C ASP A 456 11.50 -12.47 -40.41
N GLU A 457 12.64 -12.28 -41.09
CA GLU A 457 13.98 -12.49 -40.53
C GLU A 457 14.30 -11.59 -39.33
N LYS A 458 13.53 -10.52 -39.10
CA LYS A 458 13.65 -9.60 -37.96
C LYS A 458 12.57 -9.84 -36.90
N GLY A 459 11.78 -10.91 -37.03
CA GLY A 459 10.73 -11.25 -36.08
C GLY A 459 9.42 -10.50 -36.26
N LYS A 460 9.24 -9.66 -37.29
CA LYS A 460 7.98 -8.92 -37.52
C LYS A 460 6.97 -9.77 -38.28
N PHE A 461 5.70 -9.69 -37.91
CA PHE A 461 4.60 -10.28 -38.69
C PHE A 461 3.57 -9.23 -39.10
N ARG A 462 2.93 -9.48 -40.23
CA ARG A 462 1.74 -8.76 -40.72
C ARG A 462 0.81 -9.79 -41.36
N ILE A 463 -0.33 -10.03 -40.73
CA ILE A 463 -1.25 -11.11 -41.11
C ILE A 463 -2.59 -10.48 -41.43
N THR A 464 -3.15 -10.80 -42.59
CA THR A 464 -4.49 -10.35 -42.97
C THR A 464 -5.53 -11.14 -42.18
N ILE A 465 -6.44 -10.42 -41.53
CA ILE A 465 -7.57 -10.97 -40.78
C ILE A 465 -8.87 -10.32 -41.30
N PRO A 466 -10.02 -11.02 -41.29
CA PRO A 466 -11.29 -10.33 -41.54
C PRO A 466 -11.58 -9.36 -40.40
N LYS A 467 -12.27 -8.25 -40.70
CA LYS A 467 -12.71 -7.29 -39.68
C LYS A 467 -13.43 -8.00 -38.54
N GLN A 468 -13.12 -7.58 -37.32
CA GLN A 468 -13.68 -8.15 -36.10
C GLN A 468 -14.61 -7.13 -35.45
N THR A 469 -15.65 -7.61 -34.78
CA THR A 469 -16.50 -6.74 -33.96
C THR A 469 -15.74 -6.24 -32.74
N HIS A 470 -15.96 -5.00 -32.32
CA HIS A 470 -15.38 -4.50 -31.08
C HIS A 470 -15.68 -5.42 -29.89
N GLY A 471 -14.72 -5.52 -28.96
CA GLY A 471 -14.81 -6.41 -27.81
C GLY A 471 -14.52 -7.88 -28.09
N THR A 472 -14.32 -8.29 -29.35
CA THR A 472 -13.80 -9.63 -29.66
C THR A 472 -12.39 -9.79 -29.07
N GLU A 473 -12.17 -10.88 -28.34
CA GLU A 473 -10.83 -11.26 -27.85
C GLU A 473 -10.13 -12.10 -28.91
N LEU A 474 -8.98 -11.62 -29.38
CA LEU A 474 -8.06 -12.34 -30.24
C LEU A 474 -6.92 -12.93 -29.40
N THR A 475 -6.58 -14.19 -29.65
CA THR A 475 -5.41 -14.84 -29.06
C THR A 475 -4.38 -15.13 -30.14
N VAL A 476 -3.14 -14.68 -29.92
CA VAL A 476 -2.03 -14.81 -30.86
C VAL A 476 -0.94 -15.69 -30.24
N VAL A 477 -0.55 -16.75 -30.94
CA VAL A 477 0.45 -17.73 -30.50
C VAL A 477 1.52 -17.85 -31.59
N ALA A 478 2.79 -17.95 -31.19
CA ALA A 478 3.89 -18.31 -32.08
C ALA A 478 4.20 -19.81 -31.97
N VAL A 479 4.39 -20.46 -33.11
CA VAL A 479 4.76 -21.87 -33.21
C VAL A 479 6.14 -21.97 -33.85
N GLY A 480 7.08 -22.50 -33.06
CA GLY A 480 8.50 -22.56 -33.39
C GLY A 480 8.95 -23.90 -33.97
N LYS A 481 10.24 -24.19 -33.81
CA LYS A 481 10.82 -25.50 -34.08
C LYS A 481 10.17 -26.56 -33.18
N ASN A 482 10.08 -27.78 -33.69
CA ASN A 482 9.53 -28.94 -32.97
C ASN A 482 8.08 -28.71 -32.45
N GLU A 483 7.31 -27.87 -33.15
CA GLU A 483 5.91 -27.53 -32.84
C GLU A 483 5.68 -26.91 -31.44
N GLN A 484 6.74 -26.36 -30.82
CA GLN A 484 6.62 -25.70 -29.52
C GLN A 484 5.88 -24.37 -29.64
N GLU A 485 4.84 -24.20 -28.83
CA GLU A 485 4.03 -22.99 -28.77
C GLU A 485 4.57 -22.00 -27.74
N SER A 486 4.54 -20.70 -28.07
CA SER A 486 4.75 -19.65 -27.09
C SER A 486 3.56 -19.56 -26.11
N LYS A 487 3.70 -18.76 -25.05
CA LYS A 487 2.52 -18.25 -24.34
C LYS A 487 1.67 -17.43 -25.30
N ALA A 488 0.35 -17.42 -25.09
CA ALA A 488 -0.60 -16.69 -25.92
C ALA A 488 -0.69 -15.21 -25.52
N THR A 489 -0.71 -14.32 -26.50
CA THR A 489 -1.02 -12.89 -26.31
C THR A 489 -2.49 -12.64 -26.59
N LYS A 490 -3.16 -11.98 -25.65
CA LYS A 490 -4.56 -11.57 -25.77
C LYS A 490 -4.64 -10.11 -26.17
N VAL A 491 -5.35 -9.82 -27.25
CA VAL A 491 -5.70 -8.45 -27.66
C VAL A 491 -7.22 -8.35 -27.83
N THR A 492 -7.82 -7.33 -27.23
CA THR A 492 -9.25 -7.03 -27.42
C THR A 492 -9.38 -6.00 -28.53
N VAL A 493 -10.25 -6.27 -29.49
CA VAL A 493 -10.54 -5.35 -30.59
C VAL A 493 -11.18 -4.08 -30.03
N ALA A 494 -10.51 -2.94 -30.23
CA ALA A 494 -10.93 -1.65 -29.73
C ALA A 494 -12.12 -1.10 -30.54
N ASP A 495 -13.08 -0.54 -29.81
CA ASP A 495 -14.19 0.22 -30.34
C ASP A 495 -13.72 1.65 -30.66
N THR A 496 -13.88 2.06 -31.92
CA THR A 496 -13.49 3.41 -32.38
C THR A 496 -14.67 4.20 -32.94
N THR A 497 -15.88 3.62 -32.87
CA THR A 497 -17.08 4.18 -33.49
C THR A 497 -17.78 5.12 -32.51
N PRO A 498 -17.88 6.43 -32.79
CA PRO A 498 -18.58 7.34 -31.89
C PRO A 498 -20.09 7.11 -31.85
N PRO A 499 -20.75 7.38 -30.71
CA PRO A 499 -22.20 7.33 -30.61
C PRO A 499 -22.87 8.36 -31.53
N ALA A 500 -24.16 8.20 -31.80
CA ALA A 500 -24.96 9.24 -32.48
C ALA A 500 -25.03 10.54 -31.65
N ALA A 501 -25.26 11.68 -32.32
CA ALA A 501 -25.46 12.95 -31.63
C ALA A 501 -26.71 12.88 -30.73
N PRO A 502 -26.68 13.38 -29.48
CA PRO A 502 -27.83 13.29 -28.57
C PRO A 502 -29.05 14.04 -29.10
N GLU A 503 -30.24 13.48 -29.00
CA GLU A 503 -31.48 14.21 -29.24
C GLU A 503 -31.85 15.00 -27.98
N VAL A 504 -31.92 16.34 -28.07
CA VAL A 504 -32.14 17.23 -26.92
C VAL A 504 -33.54 17.85 -27.02
N ASN A 505 -34.32 17.78 -25.94
CA ASN A 505 -35.64 18.43 -25.85
C ASN A 505 -35.53 19.97 -25.75
N GLU A 506 -36.64 20.69 -25.89
CA GLU A 506 -36.66 22.17 -25.76
C GLU A 506 -36.10 22.61 -24.38
N VAL A 507 -35.21 23.60 -24.39
CA VAL A 507 -34.63 24.22 -23.19
C VAL A 507 -35.06 25.68 -23.13
N THR A 508 -35.59 26.11 -21.98
CA THR A 508 -35.96 27.50 -21.73
C THR A 508 -35.04 28.13 -20.69
N ASP A 509 -35.08 29.45 -20.56
CA ASP A 509 -34.33 30.19 -19.52
C ASP A 509 -34.81 29.90 -18.09
N GLN A 510 -35.91 29.15 -17.96
CA GLN A 510 -36.40 28.60 -16.70
C GLN A 510 -36.01 27.14 -16.45
N SER A 511 -35.47 26.43 -17.45
CA SER A 511 -35.05 25.04 -17.32
C SER A 511 -33.92 24.87 -16.30
N THR A 512 -34.10 23.93 -15.37
CA THR A 512 -33.06 23.48 -14.42
C THR A 512 -32.50 22.10 -14.79
N GLU A 513 -33.04 21.50 -15.85
CA GLU A 513 -32.62 20.20 -16.37
C GLU A 513 -32.67 20.21 -17.90
N ILE A 514 -31.74 19.48 -18.52
CA ILE A 514 -31.76 19.15 -19.95
C ILE A 514 -32.12 17.67 -20.07
N THR A 515 -33.15 17.36 -20.83
CA THR A 515 -33.59 15.98 -21.07
C THR A 515 -33.48 15.62 -22.53
N GLY A 516 -33.35 14.33 -22.81
CA GLY A 516 -33.21 13.87 -24.18
C GLY A 516 -32.89 12.38 -24.29
N LYS A 517 -32.42 11.99 -25.47
CA LYS A 517 -31.96 10.63 -25.77
C LYS A 517 -30.54 10.61 -26.30
N ALA A 518 -29.77 9.61 -25.91
CA ALA A 518 -28.44 9.31 -26.41
C ALA A 518 -28.26 7.78 -26.44
N GLU A 519 -27.09 7.31 -26.88
CA GLU A 519 -26.76 5.89 -26.79
C GLU A 519 -26.87 5.38 -25.34
N ALA A 520 -27.46 4.20 -25.16
CA ALA A 520 -27.67 3.63 -23.84
C ALA A 520 -26.36 3.48 -23.06
N ASN A 521 -26.34 3.89 -21.80
CA ASN A 521 -25.16 3.87 -20.93
C ASN A 521 -24.01 4.82 -21.32
N SER A 522 -24.15 5.65 -22.36
CA SER A 522 -23.20 6.72 -22.69
C SER A 522 -23.24 7.86 -21.66
N THR A 523 -22.14 8.59 -21.51
CA THR A 523 -22.06 9.81 -20.70
C THR A 523 -22.39 11.02 -21.58
N VAL A 524 -23.45 11.74 -21.25
CA VAL A 524 -23.91 12.93 -21.97
C VAL A 524 -23.42 14.18 -21.24
N ILE A 525 -22.79 15.09 -21.97
CA ILE A 525 -22.18 16.32 -21.45
C ILE A 525 -22.80 17.52 -22.17
N ALA A 526 -23.24 18.53 -21.42
CA ALA A 526 -23.74 19.79 -21.93
C ALA A 526 -22.72 20.92 -21.68
N LYS A 527 -22.46 21.73 -22.71
CA LYS A 527 -21.49 22.83 -22.68
C LYS A 527 -22.08 24.14 -23.20
N VAL A 528 -21.64 25.24 -22.60
CA VAL A 528 -21.87 26.61 -23.08
C VAL A 528 -20.52 27.28 -23.27
N ALA A 529 -20.27 27.87 -24.45
CA ALA A 529 -18.98 28.47 -24.80
C ALA A 529 -17.78 27.55 -24.48
N ASN A 530 -17.89 26.26 -24.79
CA ASN A 530 -16.93 25.18 -24.50
C ASN A 530 -16.72 24.84 -23.02
N LYS A 531 -17.40 25.50 -22.08
CA LYS A 531 -17.38 25.16 -20.64
C LYS A 531 -18.51 24.20 -20.30
N GLU A 532 -18.20 23.13 -19.58
CA GLU A 532 -19.20 22.19 -19.06
C GLU A 532 -20.15 22.87 -18.07
N ILE A 533 -21.45 22.70 -18.29
CA ILE A 533 -22.53 23.18 -17.41
C ILE A 533 -23.25 22.03 -16.70
N GLY A 534 -23.02 20.78 -17.14
CA GLY A 534 -23.51 19.58 -16.49
C GLY A 534 -23.26 18.33 -17.32
N GLN A 535 -23.35 17.18 -16.66
CA GLN A 535 -23.25 15.86 -17.29
C GLN A 535 -24.21 14.87 -16.63
N ALA A 536 -24.58 13.82 -17.36
CA ALA A 536 -25.37 12.70 -16.86
C ALA A 536 -25.14 11.44 -17.69
N LYS A 537 -25.38 10.27 -17.11
CA LYS A 537 -25.36 9.01 -17.86
C LYS A 537 -26.73 8.74 -18.48
N ALA A 538 -26.78 8.38 -19.75
CA ALA A 538 -28.00 7.86 -20.38
C ALA A 538 -28.32 6.47 -19.79
N ASN A 539 -29.58 6.22 -19.48
CA ASN A 539 -29.99 4.92 -18.92
C ASN A 539 -30.02 3.81 -19.98
N ALA A 540 -30.40 2.59 -19.59
CA ALA A 540 -30.47 1.43 -20.48
C ALA A 540 -31.44 1.61 -21.68
N ASN A 541 -32.39 2.55 -21.58
CA ASN A 541 -33.32 2.90 -22.66
C ASN A 541 -32.86 4.13 -23.47
N GLY A 542 -31.65 4.64 -23.21
CA GLY A 542 -31.07 5.82 -23.88
C GLY A 542 -31.55 7.18 -23.36
N ASN A 543 -32.44 7.24 -22.36
CA ASN A 543 -32.90 8.53 -21.83
C ASN A 543 -31.88 9.14 -20.86
N PHE A 544 -31.66 10.45 -20.95
CA PHE A 544 -30.80 11.19 -20.03
C PHE A 544 -31.50 12.41 -19.42
N THR A 545 -31.05 12.81 -18.23
CA THR A 545 -31.45 14.04 -17.54
C THR A 545 -30.20 14.68 -16.92
N ILE A 546 -29.75 15.80 -17.49
CA ILE A 546 -28.62 16.58 -16.98
C ILE A 546 -29.16 17.72 -16.12
N LYS A 547 -28.75 17.79 -14.86
CA LYS A 547 -29.05 18.94 -14.00
C LYS A 547 -28.15 20.12 -14.39
N ILE A 548 -28.74 21.29 -14.57
CA ILE A 548 -28.05 22.52 -14.94
C ILE A 548 -28.53 23.69 -14.06
N THR A 549 -27.70 24.73 -13.95
CA THR A 549 -28.22 26.03 -13.56
C THR A 549 -29.00 26.66 -14.72
N LYS A 550 -29.98 27.51 -14.41
CA LYS A 550 -30.71 28.27 -15.42
C LYS A 550 -29.73 29.03 -16.32
N GLN A 551 -29.95 28.93 -17.62
CA GLN A 551 -29.16 29.63 -18.62
C GLN A 551 -29.90 30.89 -19.08
N THR A 552 -29.16 31.90 -19.51
CA THR A 552 -29.76 33.10 -20.11
C THR A 552 -30.42 32.74 -21.44
N ALA A 553 -31.52 33.40 -21.79
CA ALA A 553 -32.14 33.28 -23.11
C ALA A 553 -31.13 33.56 -24.25
N GLU A 554 -31.41 33.01 -25.42
CA GLU A 554 -30.56 33.04 -26.64
C GLU A 554 -29.20 32.34 -26.50
N THR A 555 -28.87 31.73 -25.34
CA THR A 555 -27.64 30.95 -25.14
C THR A 555 -27.68 29.67 -25.97
N GLU A 556 -26.64 29.40 -26.75
CA GLU A 556 -26.46 28.12 -27.44
C GLU A 556 -25.80 27.11 -26.48
N ILE A 557 -26.47 25.96 -26.28
CA ILE A 557 -25.95 24.82 -25.53
C ILE A 557 -25.57 23.73 -26.53
N ALA A 558 -24.33 23.24 -26.43
CA ALA A 558 -23.83 22.09 -27.18
C ALA A 558 -23.86 20.85 -26.30
N VAL A 559 -24.49 19.76 -26.77
CA VAL A 559 -24.62 18.50 -26.03
C VAL A 559 -23.97 17.37 -26.81
N THR A 560 -23.05 16.64 -26.19
CA THR A 560 -22.34 15.48 -26.77
C THR A 560 -22.56 14.25 -25.90
N ALA A 561 -22.43 13.06 -26.48
CA ALA A 561 -22.38 11.80 -25.76
C ALA A 561 -21.02 11.13 -25.95
N THR A 562 -20.54 10.47 -24.91
CA THR A 562 -19.32 9.67 -24.89
C THR A 562 -19.68 8.24 -24.54
N ASP A 563 -19.37 7.28 -25.39
CA ASP A 563 -19.65 5.86 -25.13
C ASP A 563 -18.74 5.28 -24.02
N LYS A 564 -18.77 3.95 -23.84
CA LYS A 564 -17.94 3.26 -22.84
C LYS A 564 -16.46 3.20 -23.24
N ALA A 565 -16.17 3.22 -24.54
CA ALA A 565 -14.81 3.16 -25.09
C ALA A 565 -14.11 4.53 -25.09
N GLY A 566 -14.87 5.61 -24.90
CA GLY A 566 -14.37 6.98 -24.86
C GLY A 566 -14.58 7.77 -26.15
N ASN A 567 -15.27 7.21 -27.16
CA ASN A 567 -15.52 7.92 -28.41
C ASN A 567 -16.62 8.97 -28.21
N VAL A 568 -16.44 10.15 -28.80
CA VAL A 568 -17.31 11.32 -28.59
C VAL A 568 -18.15 11.60 -29.83
N SER A 569 -19.47 11.71 -29.66
CA SER A 569 -20.39 12.03 -30.75
C SER A 569 -20.24 13.47 -31.28
N LYS A 570 -20.86 13.72 -32.44
CA LYS A 570 -21.10 15.10 -32.89
C LYS A 570 -22.02 15.84 -31.90
N ALA A 571 -21.80 17.13 -31.73
CA ALA A 571 -22.61 17.94 -30.82
C ALA A 571 -23.99 18.28 -31.40
N SER A 572 -25.03 18.12 -30.57
CA SER A 572 -26.35 18.71 -30.81
C SER A 572 -26.42 20.10 -30.21
N LYS A 573 -26.96 21.06 -30.96
CA LYS A 573 -27.05 22.47 -30.55
C LYS A 573 -28.50 22.84 -30.28
N VAL A 574 -28.79 23.34 -29.10
CA VAL A 574 -30.10 23.88 -28.70
C VAL A 574 -29.92 25.32 -28.22
N VAL A 575 -30.82 26.22 -28.63
CA VAL A 575 -30.83 27.61 -28.18
C VAL A 575 -31.85 27.75 -27.05
N VAL A 576 -31.44 28.34 -25.95
CA VAL A 576 -32.29 28.58 -24.78
C VAL A 576 -33.37 29.59 -25.14
N LYS A 577 -34.63 29.15 -25.06
CA LYS A 577 -35.79 29.98 -25.37
C LYS A 577 -36.18 30.85 -24.19
N ASP A 578 -36.44 32.12 -24.47
CA ASP A 578 -36.96 33.05 -23.49
C ASP A 578 -38.44 32.80 -23.22
N VAL A 579 -38.79 32.54 -21.96
CA VAL A 579 -40.20 32.47 -21.50
C VAL A 579 -40.45 33.39 -20.30
N THR A 580 -39.50 34.25 -19.96
CA THR A 580 -39.61 35.15 -18.81
C THR A 580 -40.27 36.45 -19.22
N ALA A 581 -41.39 36.78 -18.58
CA ALA A 581 -42.05 38.06 -18.81
C ALA A 581 -41.32 39.25 -18.17
N PRO A 582 -41.41 40.46 -18.78
CA PRO A 582 -40.96 41.69 -18.15
C PRO A 582 -41.63 41.93 -16.80
N GLU A 583 -40.98 42.72 -15.95
CA GLU A 583 -41.65 43.34 -14.80
C GLU A 583 -42.76 44.30 -15.25
N ALA A 584 -43.77 44.51 -14.39
CA ALA A 584 -44.84 45.46 -14.68
C ALA A 584 -44.28 46.88 -14.84
N PRO A 585 -44.71 47.65 -15.86
CA PRO A 585 -44.25 49.03 -16.05
C PRO A 585 -44.50 49.90 -14.82
N ALA A 586 -43.53 50.72 -14.42
CA ALA A 586 -43.74 51.76 -13.42
C ALA A 586 -44.25 53.02 -14.12
N VAL A 587 -45.43 53.50 -13.73
CA VAL A 587 -46.11 54.63 -14.40
C VAL A 587 -46.15 55.84 -13.47
N ASN A 588 -45.73 57.01 -13.95
CA ASN A 588 -45.81 58.27 -13.20
C ASN A 588 -47.26 58.75 -13.07
N GLN A 589 -47.53 59.61 -12.08
CA GLN A 589 -48.87 60.18 -11.84
C GLN A 589 -49.52 60.74 -13.11
N LEU A 590 -50.80 60.43 -13.29
CA LEU A 590 -51.60 60.88 -14.43
C LEU A 590 -52.72 61.80 -13.95
N THR A 591 -52.93 62.92 -14.64
CA THR A 591 -54.03 63.85 -14.38
C THR A 591 -54.99 63.92 -15.55
N ASP A 592 -56.18 64.47 -15.32
CA ASP A 592 -57.19 64.74 -16.36
C ASP A 592 -56.72 65.74 -17.43
N GLN A 593 -55.59 66.42 -17.20
CA GLN A 593 -54.95 67.32 -18.16
C GLN A 593 -53.72 66.69 -18.85
N SER A 594 -53.29 65.50 -18.45
CA SER A 594 -52.12 64.83 -19.02
C SER A 594 -52.36 64.42 -20.48
N THR A 595 -51.40 64.74 -21.35
CA THR A 595 -51.39 64.38 -22.78
C THR A 595 -50.37 63.29 -23.11
N LYS A 596 -49.69 62.78 -22.09
CA LYS A 596 -48.70 61.71 -22.20
C LYS A 596 -48.68 60.89 -20.92
N ILE A 597 -48.35 59.60 -21.06
CA ILE A 597 -48.00 58.70 -19.97
C ILE A 597 -46.48 58.57 -19.99
N THR A 598 -45.83 58.77 -18.85
CA THR A 598 -44.38 58.60 -18.70
C THR A 598 -44.10 57.56 -17.64
N GLY A 599 -43.01 56.83 -17.77
CA GLY A 599 -42.66 55.79 -16.81
C GLY A 599 -41.40 55.03 -17.20
N THR A 600 -41.22 53.87 -16.58
CA THR A 600 -40.16 52.92 -16.91
C THR A 600 -40.71 51.52 -17.17
N ALA A 601 -40.07 50.78 -18.06
CA ALA A 601 -40.34 49.37 -18.36
C ALA A 601 -39.02 48.70 -18.77
N GLU A 602 -39.04 47.39 -19.01
CA GLU A 602 -37.89 46.69 -19.56
C GLU A 602 -37.41 47.35 -20.87
N ALA A 603 -36.11 47.54 -21.01
CA ALA A 603 -35.52 48.21 -22.16
C ALA A 603 -35.92 47.53 -23.48
N ALA A 604 -36.25 48.34 -24.50
CA ALA A 604 -36.73 47.87 -25.81
C ALA A 604 -38.05 47.05 -25.80
N SER A 605 -38.70 46.84 -24.65
CA SER A 605 -40.04 46.25 -24.60
C SER A 605 -41.10 47.19 -25.18
N VAL A 606 -42.17 46.61 -25.73
CA VAL A 606 -43.33 47.35 -26.21
C VAL A 606 -44.29 47.59 -25.06
N VAL A 607 -44.48 48.85 -24.70
CA VAL A 607 -45.41 49.30 -23.66
C VAL A 607 -46.75 49.65 -24.29
N VAL A 608 -47.84 49.13 -23.73
CA VAL A 608 -49.21 49.35 -24.19
C VAL A 608 -50.04 49.88 -23.04
N ALA A 609 -50.78 50.96 -23.24
CA ALA A 609 -51.73 51.48 -22.26
C ALA A 609 -53.17 51.34 -22.76
N THR A 610 -54.06 50.89 -21.87
CA THR A 610 -55.49 50.71 -22.11
C THR A 610 -56.31 51.45 -21.06
N ALA A 611 -57.43 52.04 -21.46
CA ALA A 611 -58.44 52.63 -20.58
C ALA A 611 -59.82 52.16 -21.04
N ASN A 612 -60.70 51.77 -20.10
CA ASN A 612 -62.02 51.19 -20.41
C ASN A 612 -61.93 50.04 -21.44
N ASN A 613 -60.94 49.16 -21.27
CA ASN A 613 -60.62 48.03 -22.16
C ASN A 613 -60.26 48.42 -23.62
N LYS A 614 -59.93 49.69 -23.88
CA LYS A 614 -59.50 50.16 -25.20
C LYS A 614 -58.07 50.69 -25.15
N GLN A 615 -57.24 50.33 -26.13
CA GLN A 615 -55.89 50.87 -26.26
C GLN A 615 -55.93 52.39 -26.46
N ILE A 616 -55.22 53.12 -25.60
CA ILE A 616 -55.09 54.59 -25.66
C ILE A 616 -53.68 55.03 -26.10
N GLY A 617 -52.69 54.14 -26.03
CA GLY A 617 -51.34 54.41 -26.51
C GLY A 617 -50.48 53.15 -26.60
N ARG A 618 -49.39 53.25 -27.37
CA ARG A 618 -48.37 52.21 -27.56
C ARG A 618 -47.03 52.88 -27.88
N VAL A 619 -45.96 52.45 -27.23
CA VAL A 619 -44.60 52.93 -27.46
C VAL A 619 -43.59 51.83 -27.17
N THR A 620 -42.37 51.94 -27.67
CA THR A 620 -41.25 51.08 -27.24
C THR A 620 -40.45 51.80 -26.17
N ALA A 621 -40.15 51.14 -25.06
CA ALA A 621 -39.28 51.68 -24.04
C ALA A 621 -37.87 51.90 -24.60
N LYS A 622 -37.22 52.99 -24.18
CA LYS A 622 -35.86 53.30 -24.61
C LYS A 622 -34.87 52.31 -23.99
N PHE A 623 -33.62 52.35 -24.45
CA PHE A 623 -32.53 51.53 -23.90
C PHE A 623 -32.19 51.84 -22.44
N ASP A 624 -32.53 53.04 -21.95
CA ASP A 624 -32.43 53.40 -20.53
C ASP A 624 -33.65 52.96 -19.69
N GLY A 625 -34.60 52.23 -20.30
CA GLY A 625 -35.84 51.76 -19.68
C GLY A 625 -36.95 52.81 -19.60
N THR A 626 -36.69 54.08 -19.93
CA THR A 626 -37.71 55.13 -19.87
C THR A 626 -38.65 55.08 -21.07
N PHE A 627 -39.92 55.43 -20.86
CA PHE A 627 -40.87 55.60 -21.95
C PHE A 627 -41.69 56.89 -21.80
N GLU A 628 -42.06 57.47 -22.94
CA GLU A 628 -42.99 58.58 -23.06
C GLU A 628 -44.02 58.23 -24.14
N MET A 629 -45.26 58.01 -23.72
CA MET A 629 -46.35 57.55 -24.57
C MET A 629 -47.38 58.68 -24.74
N PRO A 630 -47.51 59.29 -25.93
CA PRO A 630 -48.55 60.27 -26.20
C PRO A 630 -49.94 59.65 -26.06
N ILE A 631 -50.86 60.34 -25.37
CA ILE A 631 -52.26 59.92 -25.22
C ILE A 631 -53.21 61.12 -25.35
N LYS A 632 -54.48 60.85 -25.62
CA LYS A 632 -55.54 61.87 -25.40
C LYS A 632 -55.79 62.01 -23.90
N LYS A 633 -56.20 63.20 -23.46
CA LYS A 633 -56.64 63.45 -22.07
C LYS A 633 -57.72 62.45 -21.68
N GLN A 634 -57.61 61.93 -20.46
CA GLN A 634 -58.58 61.00 -19.88
C GLN A 634 -59.40 61.73 -18.83
N ALA A 635 -60.64 61.32 -18.58
CA ALA A 635 -61.42 61.88 -17.50
C ALA A 635 -60.81 61.49 -16.14
N ALA A 636 -60.96 62.34 -15.12
CA ALA A 636 -60.64 61.96 -13.75
C ALA A 636 -61.37 60.66 -13.36
N ASP A 637 -60.75 59.89 -12.46
CA ASP A 637 -61.18 58.58 -11.99
C ASP A 637 -61.19 57.47 -13.08
N THR A 638 -60.68 57.75 -14.28
CA THR A 638 -60.46 56.71 -15.30
C THR A 638 -59.33 55.79 -14.85
N LYS A 639 -59.59 54.49 -14.84
CA LYS A 639 -58.59 53.45 -14.62
C LYS A 639 -57.79 53.20 -15.91
N VAL A 640 -56.48 53.42 -15.86
CA VAL A 640 -55.55 53.11 -16.95
C VAL A 640 -54.71 51.90 -16.56
N THR A 641 -54.63 50.91 -17.44
CA THR A 641 -53.79 49.73 -17.30
C THR A 641 -52.66 49.76 -18.31
N VAL A 642 -51.43 49.43 -17.88
CA VAL A 642 -50.22 49.48 -18.70
C VAL A 642 -49.49 48.14 -18.61
N THR A 643 -49.19 47.52 -19.75
CA THR A 643 -48.39 46.30 -19.85
C THR A 643 -47.15 46.54 -20.71
N ALA A 644 -46.11 45.72 -20.51
CA ALA A 644 -44.95 45.65 -21.38
C ALA A 644 -44.88 44.26 -22.01
N LYS A 645 -44.36 44.19 -23.23
CA LYS A 645 -44.12 42.95 -23.95
C LYS A 645 -42.69 42.94 -24.47
N ASP A 646 -41.91 41.94 -24.11
CA ASP A 646 -40.51 41.82 -24.54
C ASP A 646 -40.39 41.42 -26.03
N LYS A 647 -39.15 41.15 -26.48
CA LYS A 647 -38.84 40.72 -27.86
C LYS A 647 -39.30 39.28 -28.14
N ALA A 648 -39.28 38.41 -27.13
CA ALA A 648 -39.73 37.01 -27.23
C ALA A 648 -41.26 36.88 -27.26
N GLY A 649 -41.96 37.94 -26.87
CA GLY A 649 -43.40 38.04 -26.85
C GLY A 649 -44.02 37.67 -25.50
N ASN A 650 -43.25 37.64 -24.41
CA ASN A 650 -43.80 37.47 -23.06
C ASN A 650 -44.37 38.80 -22.56
N GLU A 651 -45.55 38.78 -21.93
CA GLU A 651 -46.25 39.98 -21.46
C GLU A 651 -46.18 40.10 -19.93
N SER A 652 -45.86 41.31 -19.46
CA SER A 652 -45.76 41.65 -18.04
C SER A 652 -47.11 41.53 -17.32
N LYS A 653 -47.07 41.54 -15.99
CA LYS A 653 -48.27 41.91 -15.21
C LYS A 653 -48.68 43.35 -15.55
N ALA A 654 -49.97 43.64 -15.44
CA ALA A 654 -50.50 44.98 -15.69
C ALA A 654 -50.26 45.92 -14.51
N ALA A 655 -49.66 47.07 -14.77
CA ALA A 655 -49.66 48.21 -13.86
C ALA A 655 -50.98 48.97 -13.98
N THR A 656 -51.57 49.38 -12.86
CA THR A 656 -52.82 50.15 -12.85
C THR A 656 -52.59 51.53 -12.24
N ILE A 657 -53.07 52.57 -12.91
CA ILE A 657 -53.05 53.94 -12.40
C ILE A 657 -54.41 54.63 -12.60
N MET A 658 -54.86 55.37 -11.58
CA MET A 658 -56.07 56.18 -11.65
C MET A 658 -55.71 57.59 -12.11
N VAL A 659 -56.46 58.12 -13.07
CA VAL A 659 -56.35 59.51 -13.51
C VAL A 659 -56.87 60.42 -12.39
N LYS A 660 -56.02 61.24 -11.79
CA LYS A 660 -56.44 62.21 -10.76
C LYS A 660 -56.93 63.52 -11.40
N LYS A 661 -57.70 64.33 -10.68
CA LYS A 661 -57.92 65.72 -11.10
C LYS A 661 -56.61 66.51 -10.95
N GLN A 662 -56.33 67.38 -11.93
CA GLN A 662 -55.18 68.28 -11.84
C GLN A 662 -55.37 69.31 -10.70
N VAL A 663 -56.61 69.75 -10.48
CA VAL A 663 -56.97 70.67 -9.41
C VAL A 663 -58.21 70.15 -8.69
N GLU A 664 -58.07 69.89 -7.40
CA GLU A 664 -59.15 69.36 -6.56
C GLU A 664 -59.49 70.35 -5.43
N ARG A 665 -60.76 70.39 -5.03
CA ARG A 665 -61.19 71.14 -3.84
C ARG A 665 -61.73 70.13 -2.83
N ILE A 666 -61.07 70.07 -1.68
CA ILE A 666 -61.45 69.25 -0.53
C ILE A 666 -62.16 70.18 0.45
N SER A 667 -63.49 70.14 0.44
CA SER A 667 -64.29 71.07 1.24
C SER A 667 -65.65 70.47 1.58
N GLY A 668 -66.11 70.68 2.81
CA GLY A 668 -67.49 70.42 3.19
C GLY A 668 -68.26 71.70 3.51
N TYR A 669 -69.50 71.56 3.96
CA TYR A 669 -70.38 72.68 4.30
C TYR A 669 -69.81 73.51 5.47
N MET A 670 -69.28 72.82 6.49
CA MET A 670 -68.53 73.43 7.59
C MET A 670 -67.12 72.85 7.69
N ARG A 671 -66.26 73.50 8.49
CA ARG A 671 -64.88 73.05 8.76
C ARG A 671 -64.77 71.60 9.25
N TYR A 672 -65.77 71.14 9.99
CA TYR A 672 -65.85 69.75 10.46
C TYR A 672 -66.02 68.78 9.29
N ASP A 673 -66.81 69.18 8.29
CA ASP A 673 -67.04 68.41 7.07
C ASP A 673 -65.80 68.46 6.16
N THR A 674 -65.07 69.58 6.10
CA THR A 674 -63.76 69.61 5.42
C THR A 674 -62.79 68.60 6.02
N ALA A 675 -62.83 68.38 7.35
CA ALA A 675 -62.04 67.33 8.00
C ALA A 675 -62.43 65.92 7.52
N VAL A 676 -63.74 65.68 7.39
CA VAL A 676 -64.28 64.42 6.86
C VAL A 676 -63.86 64.20 5.40
N GLU A 677 -63.93 65.23 4.56
CA GLU A 677 -63.50 65.09 3.16
C GLU A 677 -61.98 64.88 3.03
N ALA A 678 -61.16 65.52 3.88
CA ALA A 678 -59.72 65.23 3.95
C ALA A 678 -59.46 63.78 4.40
N SER A 679 -60.26 63.26 5.33
CA SER A 679 -60.19 61.86 5.77
C SER A 679 -60.54 60.88 4.65
N LYS A 680 -61.62 61.13 3.90
CA LYS A 680 -62.00 60.29 2.74
C LYS A 680 -60.92 60.24 1.67
N GLN A 681 -60.21 61.34 1.46
CA GLN A 681 -59.13 61.40 0.49
C GLN A 681 -57.90 60.58 0.90
N GLY A 682 -57.55 60.59 2.19
CA GLY A 682 -56.31 59.97 2.68
C GLY A 682 -56.43 58.55 3.21
N TRP A 683 -57.64 58.10 3.55
CA TRP A 683 -57.86 56.85 4.28
C TRP A 683 -59.09 56.11 3.78
N ASP A 684 -58.88 54.91 3.22
CA ASP A 684 -59.98 53.96 3.02
C ASP A 684 -60.44 53.37 4.36
N LYS A 685 -59.49 53.16 5.28
CA LYS A 685 -59.68 52.66 6.65
C LYS A 685 -58.66 53.29 7.60
N ALA A 686 -59.00 53.36 8.89
CA ALA A 686 -58.07 53.77 9.94
C ALA A 686 -58.47 53.10 11.27
N ASP A 687 -57.54 52.43 11.95
CA ASP A 687 -57.82 51.79 13.25
C ASP A 687 -58.04 52.82 14.37
N THR A 688 -57.42 53.99 14.25
CA THR A 688 -57.48 55.08 15.23
C THR A 688 -57.91 56.38 14.54
N VAL A 689 -58.70 57.19 15.23
CA VAL A 689 -59.00 58.58 14.85
C VAL A 689 -58.54 59.55 15.93
N ILE A 690 -58.06 60.71 15.52
CA ILE A 690 -57.77 61.80 16.45
C ILE A 690 -58.96 62.77 16.46
N ILE A 691 -59.46 63.07 17.64
CA ILE A 691 -60.60 63.97 17.85
C ILE A 691 -60.10 65.26 18.48
N ALA A 692 -60.32 66.37 17.81
CA ALA A 692 -59.99 67.69 18.33
C ALA A 692 -61.12 68.69 18.09
N ARG A 693 -61.13 69.76 18.88
CA ARG A 693 -62.11 70.84 18.69
C ARG A 693 -61.78 71.66 17.45
N GLY A 694 -62.81 72.13 16.74
CA GLY A 694 -62.65 72.88 15.49
C GLY A 694 -62.75 74.40 15.60
N ASP A 695 -62.70 74.98 16.79
CA ASP A 695 -62.82 76.43 17.04
C ASP A 695 -61.63 77.04 17.81
N ASP A 696 -60.87 76.24 18.57
CA ASP A 696 -59.56 76.59 19.15
C ASP A 696 -58.56 75.43 18.95
N PHE A 697 -57.49 75.66 18.21
CA PHE A 697 -56.77 74.60 17.49
C PHE A 697 -55.37 74.28 18.02
N ALA A 698 -54.96 74.89 19.14
CA ALA A 698 -53.59 74.74 19.65
C ALA A 698 -53.23 73.27 19.95
N ASP A 699 -54.17 72.50 20.52
CA ASP A 699 -53.98 71.09 20.83
C ASP A 699 -53.96 70.22 19.55
N ALA A 700 -54.83 70.53 18.59
CA ALA A 700 -54.92 69.82 17.33
C ALA A 700 -53.66 70.00 16.46
N LEU A 701 -53.08 71.20 16.49
CA LEU A 701 -51.84 71.53 15.80
C LEU A 701 -50.66 70.67 16.28
N ALA A 702 -50.47 70.56 17.59
CA ALA A 702 -49.45 69.67 18.17
C ALA A 702 -49.75 68.19 17.89
N GLY A 703 -51.02 67.87 17.63
CA GLY A 703 -51.51 66.55 17.27
C GLY A 703 -51.18 66.07 15.85
N VAL A 704 -50.85 66.96 14.91
CA VAL A 704 -50.60 66.57 13.49
C VAL A 704 -49.48 65.52 13.36
N PRO A 705 -48.31 65.66 14.02
CA PRO A 705 -47.29 64.61 13.98
C PRO A 705 -47.70 63.30 14.67
N LEU A 706 -48.51 63.37 15.74
CA LEU A 706 -49.03 62.16 16.39
C LEU A 706 -50.01 61.42 15.48
N ALA A 707 -50.94 62.16 14.85
CA ALA A 707 -51.90 61.62 13.90
C ALA A 707 -51.19 60.93 12.72
N HIS A 708 -50.17 61.57 12.14
CA HIS A 708 -49.37 60.97 11.09
C HIS A 708 -48.61 59.71 11.56
N LYS A 709 -47.99 59.73 12.74
CA LYS A 709 -47.32 58.56 13.34
C LYS A 709 -48.26 57.36 13.49
N LEU A 710 -49.53 57.61 13.81
CA LEU A 710 -50.56 56.60 14.00
C LEU A 710 -51.31 56.23 12.71
N ASP A 711 -50.93 56.82 11.56
CA ASP A 711 -51.68 56.78 10.31
C ASP A 711 -53.19 57.05 10.49
N ALA A 712 -53.50 58.06 11.29
CA ALA A 712 -54.86 58.40 11.72
C ALA A 712 -55.29 59.78 11.19
N PRO A 713 -56.53 59.95 10.68
CA PRO A 713 -57.04 61.26 10.36
C PRO A 713 -57.36 62.07 11.63
N ILE A 714 -57.25 63.40 11.53
CA ILE A 714 -57.79 64.32 12.54
C ILE A 714 -59.20 64.72 12.11
N LEU A 715 -60.19 64.25 12.88
CA LEU A 715 -61.57 64.68 12.75
C LEU A 715 -61.87 65.78 13.77
N MET A 716 -62.67 66.75 13.35
CA MET A 716 -63.00 67.91 14.16
C MET A 716 -64.42 67.82 14.71
N THR A 717 -64.63 68.49 15.84
CA THR A 717 -65.94 68.57 16.50
C THR A 717 -66.14 69.91 17.22
N PRO A 718 -67.39 70.38 17.45
CA PRO A 718 -67.66 71.40 18.46
C PRO A 718 -67.20 70.96 19.85
N SER A 719 -66.96 71.91 20.77
CA SER A 719 -66.44 71.58 22.10
C SER A 719 -67.40 70.76 22.95
N ASP A 720 -68.71 70.87 22.72
CA ASP A 720 -69.77 70.35 23.59
C ASP A 720 -70.49 69.10 23.07
N LYS A 721 -70.40 68.77 21.78
CA LYS A 721 -71.09 67.63 21.13
C LYS A 721 -70.26 67.03 20.00
N LEU A 722 -70.40 65.72 19.73
CA LEU A 722 -69.73 65.08 18.59
C LEU A 722 -70.40 65.52 17.29
N TRP A 723 -69.60 65.89 16.29
CA TRP A 723 -70.13 66.21 14.97
C TRP A 723 -70.65 64.95 14.27
N ASN A 724 -71.91 64.96 13.81
CA ASN A 724 -72.55 63.77 13.22
C ASN A 724 -71.78 63.20 12.03
N ASN A 725 -71.33 64.06 11.10
CA ASN A 725 -70.59 63.58 9.93
C ASN A 725 -69.20 63.04 10.32
N SER A 726 -68.61 63.54 11.41
CA SER A 726 -67.38 62.96 11.96
C SER A 726 -67.66 61.56 12.52
N LEU A 727 -68.80 61.35 13.19
CA LEU A 727 -69.21 60.02 13.64
C LEU A 727 -69.48 59.04 12.49
N GLU A 728 -70.11 59.48 11.41
CA GLU A 728 -70.30 58.66 10.21
C GLU A 728 -68.98 58.29 9.57
N GLU A 729 -68.04 59.24 9.50
CA GLU A 729 -66.71 59.01 8.97
C GLU A 729 -65.90 58.02 9.81
N ILE A 730 -65.98 58.11 11.15
CA ILE A 730 -65.40 57.12 12.07
C ILE A 730 -65.90 55.70 11.75
N LYS A 731 -67.20 55.56 11.48
CA LYS A 731 -67.80 54.27 11.10
C LYS A 731 -67.32 53.81 9.72
N ARG A 732 -67.25 54.71 8.73
CA ARG A 732 -66.74 54.40 7.38
C ARG A 732 -65.30 53.87 7.44
N LEU A 733 -64.46 54.51 8.26
CA LEU A 733 -63.06 54.12 8.48
C LEU A 733 -62.91 52.79 9.22
N GLY A 734 -63.96 52.31 9.90
CA GLY A 734 -63.90 51.12 10.75
C GLY A 734 -63.04 51.31 12.00
N ALA A 735 -62.94 52.55 12.51
CA ALA A 735 -62.03 52.87 13.61
C ALA A 735 -62.46 52.23 14.94
N LYS A 736 -61.48 51.75 15.69
CA LYS A 736 -61.65 51.07 16.99
C LYS A 736 -61.21 51.95 18.16
N ASN A 737 -60.29 52.87 17.92
CA ASN A 737 -59.75 53.76 18.94
C ASN A 737 -60.03 55.22 18.57
N ALA A 738 -60.31 56.04 19.58
CA ALA A 738 -60.38 57.49 19.44
C ALA A 738 -59.48 58.15 20.47
N ILE A 739 -58.57 59.00 20.02
CA ILE A 739 -57.72 59.80 20.90
C ILE A 739 -58.23 61.23 20.89
N ILE A 740 -58.70 61.71 22.04
CA ILE A 740 -59.15 63.08 22.22
C ILE A 740 -57.95 63.94 22.63
N LEU A 741 -57.74 65.06 21.93
CA LEU A 741 -56.72 66.05 22.27
C LEU A 741 -57.34 67.21 23.04
N GLY A 742 -56.75 67.50 24.20
CA GLY A 742 -57.19 68.56 25.10
C GLY A 742 -58.15 68.07 26.19
N GLY A 743 -58.28 68.86 27.24
CA GLY A 743 -59.11 68.50 28.40
C GLY A 743 -60.60 68.66 28.15
N GLU A 744 -61.42 68.38 29.17
CA GLU A 744 -62.90 68.45 29.03
C GLU A 744 -63.43 69.84 28.65
N GLY A 745 -62.69 70.92 28.94
CA GLY A 745 -63.04 72.27 28.47
C GLY A 745 -62.74 72.51 26.98
N ALA A 746 -61.90 71.68 26.37
CA ALA A 746 -61.63 71.69 24.93
C ALA A 746 -62.60 70.77 24.18
N VAL A 747 -62.74 69.53 24.65
CA VAL A 747 -63.65 68.52 24.11
C VAL A 747 -64.37 67.85 25.27
N SER A 748 -65.67 68.13 25.41
CA SER A 748 -66.47 67.78 26.58
C SER A 748 -66.53 66.28 26.85
N LYS A 749 -66.92 65.94 28.08
CA LYS A 749 -67.22 64.56 28.47
C LYS A 749 -68.35 63.94 27.64
N ALA A 750 -69.29 64.76 27.14
CA ALA A 750 -70.38 64.29 26.29
C ALA A 750 -69.83 63.69 24.98
N VAL A 751 -68.86 64.35 24.34
CA VAL A 751 -68.17 63.83 23.14
C VAL A 751 -67.51 62.48 23.43
N SER A 752 -66.74 62.38 24.53
CA SER A 752 -66.10 61.09 24.88
C SER A 752 -67.12 59.98 25.15
N THR A 753 -68.27 60.32 25.75
CA THR A 753 -69.34 59.36 26.02
C THR A 753 -69.99 58.87 24.72
N GLU A 754 -70.18 59.76 23.75
CA GLU A 754 -70.72 59.39 22.43
C GLU A 754 -69.76 58.50 21.63
N LEU A 755 -68.46 58.76 21.68
CA LEU A 755 -67.44 57.90 21.07
C LEU A 755 -67.40 56.51 21.70
N THR A 756 -67.46 56.40 23.03
CA THR A 756 -67.53 55.10 23.72
C THR A 756 -68.83 54.35 23.38
N LYS A 757 -69.98 55.05 23.32
CA LYS A 757 -71.25 54.46 22.90
C LYS A 757 -71.23 53.97 21.45
N ALA A 758 -70.44 54.60 20.59
CA ALA A 758 -70.20 54.16 19.23
C ALA A 758 -69.25 52.94 19.13
N GLY A 759 -68.77 52.41 20.27
CA GLY A 759 -67.96 51.20 20.34
C GLY A 759 -66.45 51.44 20.30
N LEU A 760 -65.99 52.70 20.41
CA LEU A 760 -64.57 53.02 20.39
C LEU A 760 -63.93 52.95 21.77
N LYS A 761 -62.68 52.48 21.82
CA LYS A 761 -61.79 52.68 22.97
C LYS A 761 -61.32 54.13 22.96
N VAL A 762 -61.74 54.91 23.96
CA VAL A 762 -61.45 56.34 24.04
C VAL A 762 -60.27 56.60 24.96
N GLU A 763 -59.23 57.24 24.44
CA GLU A 763 -58.09 57.74 25.19
C GLU A 763 -58.09 59.28 25.11
N ARG A 764 -57.57 59.94 26.14
CA ARG A 764 -57.49 61.41 26.19
C ARG A 764 -56.08 61.84 26.55
N ILE A 765 -55.53 62.73 25.74
CA ILE A 765 -54.25 63.40 26.02
C ILE A 765 -54.58 64.84 26.41
N GLU A 766 -54.47 65.14 27.71
CA GLU A 766 -54.84 66.44 28.27
C GLU A 766 -53.80 66.97 29.26
N GLY A 767 -53.48 68.26 29.15
CA GLY A 767 -52.76 69.02 30.16
C GLY A 767 -53.62 70.15 30.72
N LYS A 768 -53.16 70.83 31.78
CA LYS A 768 -53.89 71.99 32.36
C LYS A 768 -53.87 73.21 31.45
N SER A 769 -53.00 73.21 30.44
CA SER A 769 -52.87 74.24 29.43
C SER A 769 -52.44 73.63 28.09
N ARG A 770 -52.60 74.36 26.99
CA ARG A 770 -52.12 73.97 25.65
C ARG A 770 -50.63 73.62 25.60
N PHE A 771 -49.82 74.25 26.45
CA PHE A 771 -48.38 73.97 26.56
C PHE A 771 -48.13 72.59 27.19
N GLU A 772 -48.93 72.22 28.20
CA GLU A 772 -48.88 70.90 28.83
C GLU A 772 -49.45 69.81 27.92
N THR A 773 -50.57 70.07 27.24
CA THR A 773 -51.12 69.14 26.26
C THR A 773 -50.12 68.86 25.14
N ALA A 774 -49.51 69.90 24.55
CA ALA A 774 -48.45 69.72 23.53
C ALA A 774 -47.24 68.94 24.05
N ALA A 775 -46.83 69.18 25.30
CA ALA A 775 -45.77 68.41 25.96
C ALA A 775 -46.11 66.92 26.13
N LEU A 776 -47.37 66.58 26.43
CA LEU A 776 -47.82 65.20 26.55
C LEU A 776 -47.91 64.51 25.19
N ILE A 777 -48.45 65.21 24.18
CA ILE A 777 -48.46 64.73 22.79
C ILE A 777 -47.02 64.45 22.31
N ALA A 778 -46.07 65.32 22.64
CA ALA A 778 -44.67 65.12 22.28
C ALA A 778 -44.05 63.85 22.88
N LYS A 779 -44.44 63.48 24.11
CA LYS A 779 -44.01 62.22 24.75
C LYS A 779 -44.64 61.00 24.08
N GLU A 780 -45.86 61.12 23.58
CA GLU A 780 -46.49 60.03 22.82
C GLU A 780 -45.85 59.85 21.43
N ILE A 781 -45.43 60.95 20.80
CA ILE A 781 -44.69 60.90 19.54
C ILE A 781 -43.31 60.28 19.76
N ALA A 782 -42.61 60.66 20.83
CA ALA A 782 -41.22 60.28 21.09
C ALA A 782 -41.03 59.72 22.51
N PRO A 783 -41.58 58.53 22.84
CA PRO A 783 -41.53 57.98 24.20
C PRO A 783 -40.09 57.66 24.66
N ASN A 784 -39.20 57.41 23.70
CA ASN A 784 -37.77 57.12 23.94
C ASN A 784 -36.86 58.36 23.75
N GLY A 785 -37.44 59.55 23.63
CA GLY A 785 -36.71 60.80 23.32
C GLY A 785 -36.62 61.09 21.82
N THR A 786 -36.21 62.32 21.48
CA THR A 786 -35.99 62.78 20.11
C THR A 786 -34.84 63.78 20.03
N LYS A 787 -34.06 63.72 18.96
CA LYS A 787 -32.94 64.65 18.73
C LYS A 787 -33.41 66.03 18.29
N LYS A 788 -34.57 66.12 17.63
CA LYS A 788 -35.09 67.35 17.02
C LYS A 788 -36.56 67.59 17.35
N ILE A 789 -36.88 68.86 17.61
CA ILE A 789 -38.25 69.33 17.82
C ILE A 789 -38.51 70.61 17.05
N VAL A 790 -39.79 70.95 16.93
CA VAL A 790 -40.28 72.25 16.50
C VAL A 790 -40.82 73.02 17.71
N VAL A 791 -40.50 74.31 17.81
CA VAL A 791 -41.07 75.23 18.80
C VAL A 791 -41.73 76.39 18.08
N ALA A 792 -42.99 76.66 18.42
CA ALA A 792 -43.75 77.79 17.88
C ALA A 792 -44.60 78.48 18.96
N ASN A 793 -45.04 79.70 18.69
CA ASN A 793 -45.86 80.46 19.63
C ASN A 793 -47.23 79.79 19.85
N GLY A 794 -47.64 79.62 21.12
CA GLY A 794 -48.90 78.96 21.50
C GLY A 794 -50.11 79.90 21.63
N MET A 795 -49.91 81.21 21.55
CA MET A 795 -50.95 82.25 21.65
C MET A 795 -51.42 82.74 20.28
N ASP A 796 -50.52 82.85 19.29
CA ASP A 796 -50.81 83.14 17.88
C ASP A 796 -49.99 82.21 16.98
N PHE A 797 -50.67 81.27 16.29
CA PHE A 797 -50.04 80.07 15.71
C PHE A 797 -50.13 79.89 14.17
N PRO A 798 -50.20 80.94 13.32
CA PRO A 798 -50.14 80.76 11.86
C PRO A 798 -48.84 80.10 11.40
N ASP A 799 -47.75 80.42 12.08
CA ASP A 799 -46.40 79.95 11.78
C ASP A 799 -46.25 78.46 12.14
N ALA A 800 -46.91 78.03 13.21
CA ALA A 800 -46.90 76.65 13.65
C ALA A 800 -47.69 75.73 12.69
N LEU A 801 -48.80 76.21 12.13
CA LEU A 801 -49.54 75.50 11.09
C LEU A 801 -48.66 75.20 9.87
N SER A 802 -47.84 76.19 9.47
CA SER A 802 -47.01 76.09 8.26
C SER A 802 -45.96 74.98 8.32
N VAL A 803 -45.58 74.57 9.53
CA VAL A 803 -44.60 73.50 9.76
C VAL A 803 -45.25 72.17 10.12
N ALA A 804 -46.57 72.12 10.35
CA ALA A 804 -47.24 70.94 10.89
C ALA A 804 -47.09 69.69 10.02
N SER A 805 -47.30 69.80 8.70
CA SER A 805 -47.13 68.66 7.78
C SER A 805 -45.67 68.20 7.69
N TYR A 806 -44.73 69.14 7.74
CA TYR A 806 -43.29 68.84 7.75
C TYR A 806 -42.84 68.18 9.05
N ALA A 807 -43.29 68.70 10.18
CA ALA A 807 -43.03 68.12 11.49
C ALA A 807 -43.58 66.70 11.58
N ALA A 808 -44.77 66.46 11.02
CA ALA A 808 -45.36 65.14 10.93
C ALA A 808 -44.55 64.17 10.07
N LYS A 809 -44.16 64.59 8.87
CA LYS A 809 -43.32 63.81 7.95
C LYS A 809 -41.98 63.43 8.59
N GLU A 810 -41.33 64.38 9.28
CA GLU A 810 -40.03 64.19 9.92
C GLU A 810 -40.13 63.55 11.33
N GLY A 811 -41.34 63.23 11.80
CA GLY A 811 -41.57 62.69 13.15
C GLY A 811 -41.15 63.64 14.28
N MET A 812 -41.09 64.94 14.02
CA MET A 812 -40.71 65.95 15.01
C MET A 812 -41.91 66.38 15.85
N PRO A 813 -41.85 66.29 17.19
CA PRO A 813 -42.85 66.89 18.05
C PRO A 813 -42.90 68.41 17.91
N ILE A 814 -44.12 68.97 17.95
CA ILE A 814 -44.36 70.41 18.00
C ILE A 814 -44.65 70.80 19.46
N LEU A 815 -43.77 71.60 20.05
CA LEU A 815 -43.96 72.19 21.37
C LEU A 815 -44.34 73.66 21.24
N LEU A 816 -45.09 74.16 22.22
CA LEU A 816 -45.60 75.52 22.22
C LEU A 816 -44.81 76.39 23.22
N THR A 817 -44.65 77.68 22.91
CA THR A 817 -43.99 78.67 23.76
C THR A 817 -44.78 79.96 23.89
N LEU A 818 -44.48 80.78 24.89
CA LEU A 818 -44.88 82.18 24.93
C LEU A 818 -43.92 83.01 24.05
N ASP A 819 -44.28 84.26 23.78
CA ASP A 819 -43.49 85.21 23.00
C ASP A 819 -42.17 85.59 23.69
N ASP A 820 -42.20 85.80 25.00
CA ASP A 820 -41.09 86.35 25.80
C ASP A 820 -40.31 85.30 26.63
N ARG A 821 -40.84 84.09 26.80
CA ARG A 821 -40.22 83.00 27.58
C ARG A 821 -40.68 81.61 27.14
N VAL A 822 -39.82 80.60 27.36
CA VAL A 822 -40.19 79.20 27.16
C VAL A 822 -41.19 78.79 28.25
N ALA A 823 -42.29 78.13 27.87
CA ALA A 823 -43.25 77.61 28.84
C ALA A 823 -42.60 76.51 29.71
N LYS A 824 -42.91 76.47 31.01
CA LYS A 824 -42.31 75.48 31.95
C LYS A 824 -42.49 74.03 31.50
N ALA A 825 -43.66 73.71 30.94
CA ALA A 825 -43.94 72.40 30.38
C ALA A 825 -43.00 72.07 29.20
N THR A 826 -42.79 73.02 28.30
CA THR A 826 -41.87 72.90 27.17
C THR A 826 -40.42 72.75 27.62
N GLU A 827 -39.95 73.56 28.59
CA GLU A 827 -38.59 73.42 29.14
C GLU A 827 -38.36 72.02 29.75
N SER A 828 -39.34 71.53 30.50
CA SER A 828 -39.28 70.21 31.14
C SER A 828 -39.26 69.09 30.10
N THR A 829 -40.07 69.22 29.05
CA THR A 829 -40.16 68.22 27.97
C THR A 829 -38.92 68.21 27.08
N VAL A 830 -38.35 69.37 26.77
CA VAL A 830 -37.06 69.49 26.04
C VAL A 830 -35.96 68.71 26.75
N LYS A 831 -35.90 68.82 28.08
CA LYS A 831 -34.94 68.05 28.90
C LYS A 831 -35.28 66.56 28.92
N SER A 832 -36.55 66.20 29.16
CA SER A 832 -36.94 64.78 29.28
C SER A 832 -36.79 63.99 27.97
N LEU A 833 -36.91 64.66 26.82
CA LEU A 833 -36.77 64.04 25.50
C LEU A 833 -35.33 64.05 24.98
N ASP A 834 -34.36 64.54 25.75
CA ASP A 834 -32.95 64.70 25.38
C ASP A 834 -32.72 65.45 24.05
N VAL A 835 -33.47 66.53 23.85
CA VAL A 835 -33.46 67.31 22.61
C VAL A 835 -32.10 67.98 22.38
N LYS A 836 -31.57 67.85 21.16
CA LYS A 836 -30.26 68.41 20.77
C LYS A 836 -30.36 69.62 19.85
N GLU A 837 -31.43 69.69 19.06
CA GLU A 837 -31.65 70.75 18.07
C GLU A 837 -33.13 71.17 18.07
N THR A 838 -33.35 72.46 17.91
CA THR A 838 -34.70 73.05 17.91
C THR A 838 -34.92 73.89 16.66
N LEU A 839 -36.03 73.66 15.97
CA LEU A 839 -36.50 74.58 14.93
C LEU A 839 -37.50 75.55 15.55
N VAL A 840 -37.10 76.82 15.63
CA VAL A 840 -37.96 77.91 16.10
C VAL A 840 -38.70 78.49 14.91
N VAL A 841 -40.02 78.42 14.92
CA VAL A 841 -40.85 78.85 13.78
C VAL A 841 -41.59 80.12 14.13
N GLY A 842 -41.38 81.15 13.30
CA GLY A 842 -41.92 82.49 13.46
C GLY A 842 -40.86 83.57 13.68
N GLY A 843 -41.22 84.80 13.33
CA GLY A 843 -40.36 85.97 13.48
C GLY A 843 -40.07 86.31 14.95
N GLU A 844 -39.13 87.23 15.19
CA GLU A 844 -38.74 87.62 16.56
C GLU A 844 -39.85 88.31 17.35
N ALA A 845 -40.81 88.92 16.66
CA ALA A 845 -41.97 89.56 17.28
C ALA A 845 -42.95 88.56 17.90
N VAL A 846 -42.98 87.31 17.41
CA VAL A 846 -43.87 86.24 17.92
C VAL A 846 -43.11 85.20 18.72
N VAL A 847 -41.81 85.01 18.48
CA VAL A 847 -40.94 84.20 19.33
C VAL A 847 -39.62 84.94 19.51
N SER A 848 -39.45 85.60 20.65
CA SER A 848 -38.29 86.49 20.89
C SER A 848 -36.94 85.78 20.76
N LYS A 849 -35.87 86.57 20.54
CA LYS A 849 -34.49 86.05 20.58
C LYS A 849 -34.17 85.35 21.90
N LYS A 850 -34.72 85.85 23.01
CA LYS A 850 -34.55 85.26 24.34
C LYS A 850 -35.09 83.82 24.39
N VAL A 851 -36.28 83.59 23.84
CA VAL A 851 -36.86 82.24 23.74
C VAL A 851 -35.97 81.33 22.89
N GLN A 852 -35.52 81.80 21.73
CA GLN A 852 -34.62 81.02 20.87
C GLN A 852 -33.31 80.66 21.57
N GLN A 853 -32.68 81.60 22.28
CA GLN A 853 -31.42 81.37 23.00
C GLN A 853 -31.56 80.39 24.17
N ALA A 854 -32.75 80.25 24.74
CA ALA A 854 -33.03 79.30 25.81
C ALA A 854 -33.21 77.84 25.32
N LEU A 855 -33.25 77.61 24.00
CA LEU A 855 -33.53 76.31 23.40
C LEU A 855 -32.25 75.66 22.81
N PRO A 856 -32.09 74.32 22.87
CA PRO A 856 -30.90 73.64 22.36
C PRO A 856 -30.69 73.85 20.87
N LYS A 857 -29.50 74.36 20.48
CA LYS A 857 -29.06 74.61 19.09
C LYS A 857 -30.17 75.15 18.19
N ALA A 858 -30.84 76.20 18.64
CA ALA A 858 -32.07 76.67 18.00
C ALA A 858 -31.84 77.40 16.67
N LYS A 859 -32.41 76.88 15.58
CA LYS A 859 -32.42 77.49 14.24
C LYS A 859 -33.79 78.09 13.96
N ARG A 860 -33.82 79.35 13.51
CA ARG A 860 -35.07 80.06 13.21
C ARG A 860 -35.50 79.88 11.75
N LEU A 861 -36.79 79.64 11.54
CA LEU A 861 -37.47 79.70 10.24
C LEU A 861 -38.56 80.77 10.31
N SER A 862 -38.43 81.83 9.52
CA SER A 862 -39.32 82.99 9.54
C SER A 862 -39.28 83.78 8.23
N GLY A 863 -40.35 84.51 7.94
CA GLY A 863 -40.42 85.56 6.93
C GLY A 863 -41.01 86.85 7.50
N ASN A 864 -41.23 87.85 6.63
CA ASN A 864 -41.82 89.13 7.06
C ASN A 864 -43.31 89.00 7.43
N ASP A 865 -43.97 87.98 6.89
CA ASP A 865 -45.35 87.60 7.21
C ASP A 865 -45.49 86.07 7.24
N ARG A 866 -46.69 85.59 7.58
CA ARG A 866 -47.00 84.15 7.65
C ARG A 866 -46.84 83.41 6.31
N TYR A 867 -47.00 84.10 5.18
CA TYR A 867 -46.88 83.50 3.85
C TYR A 867 -45.40 83.32 3.49
N GLU A 868 -44.56 84.31 3.80
CA GLU A 868 -43.11 84.18 3.67
C GLU A 868 -42.52 83.16 4.67
N THR A 869 -43.01 83.11 5.91
CA THR A 869 -42.63 82.05 6.87
C THR A 869 -42.99 80.67 6.31
N ASN A 870 -44.19 80.50 5.76
CA ASN A 870 -44.62 79.26 5.11
C ASN A 870 -43.68 78.83 3.96
N ILE A 871 -43.27 79.77 3.11
CA ILE A 871 -42.30 79.49 2.03
C ILE A 871 -40.88 79.24 2.56
N ALA A 872 -40.46 79.90 3.63
CA ALA A 872 -39.15 79.64 4.26
C ALA A 872 -39.09 78.21 4.82
N ILE A 873 -40.17 77.74 5.44
CA ILE A 873 -40.32 76.35 5.89
C ILE A 873 -40.31 75.41 4.69
N ALA A 874 -41.10 75.67 3.65
CA ALA A 874 -41.16 74.81 2.47
C ALA A 874 -39.81 74.68 1.75
N LYS A 875 -39.03 75.76 1.67
CA LYS A 875 -37.66 75.73 1.14
C LYS A 875 -36.68 74.97 2.03
N HIS A 876 -36.89 75.00 3.34
CA HIS A 876 -36.02 74.30 4.28
C HIS A 876 -36.15 72.78 4.17
N PHE A 877 -37.38 72.28 4.05
CA PHE A 877 -37.68 70.85 3.99
C PHE A 877 -37.77 70.29 2.57
N GLY A 878 -38.06 71.11 1.57
CA GLY A 878 -38.41 70.64 0.23
C GLY A 878 -39.84 70.11 0.15
N VAL A 879 -40.27 69.68 -1.04
CA VAL A 879 -41.53 68.94 -1.24
C VAL A 879 -41.23 67.82 -2.22
N ASP A 880 -41.42 66.57 -1.80
CA ASP A 880 -41.07 65.40 -2.63
C ASP A 880 -42.18 65.07 -3.64
N SER A 881 -43.42 65.44 -3.30
CA SER A 881 -44.58 65.24 -4.15
C SER A 881 -44.67 66.29 -5.26
N ASN A 882 -45.09 65.86 -6.45
CA ASN A 882 -45.53 66.76 -7.53
C ASN A 882 -46.96 67.27 -7.31
N HIS A 883 -47.61 66.90 -6.20
CA HIS A 883 -48.88 67.45 -5.73
C HIS A 883 -48.64 68.42 -4.58
N ILE A 884 -49.39 69.53 -4.52
CA ILE A 884 -49.30 70.52 -3.43
C ILE A 884 -50.68 70.86 -2.86
N TYR A 885 -50.76 71.05 -1.55
CA TYR A 885 -51.99 71.49 -0.90
C TYR A 885 -51.99 72.99 -0.67
N ILE A 886 -53.17 73.60 -0.75
CA ILE A 886 -53.39 75.03 -0.60
C ILE A 886 -54.46 75.24 0.47
N ALA A 887 -54.22 76.16 1.39
CA ALA A 887 -55.20 76.54 2.38
C ALA A 887 -55.15 78.04 2.70
N THR A 888 -56.21 78.56 3.32
CA THR A 888 -56.27 79.97 3.72
C THR A 888 -55.43 80.25 4.96
N GLY A 889 -54.64 81.31 4.92
CA GLY A 889 -53.86 81.80 6.06
C GLY A 889 -54.63 82.76 6.98
N ARG A 890 -55.96 82.88 6.87
CA ARG A 890 -56.78 83.85 7.63
C ARG A 890 -57.71 83.22 8.69
N ASN A 891 -58.04 81.92 8.58
CA ASN A 891 -58.92 81.19 9.52
C ASN A 891 -58.69 79.67 9.41
N TYR A 892 -57.69 79.18 10.15
CA TYR A 892 -56.85 78.01 9.85
C TYR A 892 -57.46 76.60 9.97
N ALA A 893 -58.76 76.48 10.21
CA ALA A 893 -59.40 75.18 10.47
C ALA A 893 -59.16 74.18 9.33
N ASP A 894 -59.34 74.64 8.09
CA ASP A 894 -59.21 73.81 6.89
C ASP A 894 -57.76 73.40 6.59
N ALA A 895 -56.78 74.22 6.99
CA ALA A 895 -55.38 73.91 6.81
C ALA A 895 -54.90 72.82 7.80
N LEU A 896 -55.46 72.84 9.01
CA LEU A 896 -55.08 71.90 10.06
C LEU A 896 -55.58 70.47 9.76
N THR A 897 -56.81 70.34 9.27
CA THR A 897 -57.38 69.04 8.86
C THR A 897 -56.58 68.41 7.73
N GLY A 898 -56.07 69.25 6.82
CA GLY A 898 -55.24 68.86 5.71
C GLY A 898 -53.78 68.53 6.07
N GLY A 899 -53.31 68.92 7.26
CA GLY A 899 -51.90 68.80 7.66
C GLY A 899 -51.40 67.36 7.67
N VAL A 900 -52.24 66.43 8.17
CA VAL A 900 -51.92 65.00 8.21
C VAL A 900 -51.95 64.40 6.80
N LEU A 901 -52.96 64.75 6.00
CA LEU A 901 -53.08 64.30 4.62
C LEU A 901 -51.88 64.75 3.78
N ALA A 902 -51.48 66.03 3.92
CA ALA A 902 -50.31 66.56 3.24
C ALA A 902 -49.03 65.82 3.65
N ALA A 903 -48.85 65.51 4.93
CA ALA A 903 -47.71 64.71 5.40
C ALA A 903 -47.72 63.29 4.83
N LYS A 904 -48.89 62.63 4.87
CA LYS A 904 -49.09 61.26 4.33
C LYS A 904 -48.77 61.17 2.84
N GLU A 905 -49.11 62.19 2.07
CA GLU A 905 -48.80 62.27 0.64
C GLU A 905 -47.41 62.85 0.33
N ASN A 906 -46.52 62.95 1.33
CA ASN A 906 -45.17 63.55 1.20
C ASN A 906 -45.18 64.95 0.57
N SER A 907 -46.27 65.68 0.81
CA SER A 907 -46.57 66.99 0.28
C SER A 907 -46.50 68.04 1.40
N ALA A 908 -46.92 69.26 1.08
CA ALA A 908 -46.95 70.39 1.99
C ALA A 908 -48.18 71.25 1.76
N ILE A 909 -48.44 72.14 2.71
CA ILE A 909 -49.52 73.13 2.61
C ILE A 909 -48.91 74.51 2.36
N LEU A 910 -49.29 75.13 1.25
CA LEU A 910 -49.00 76.53 0.98
C LEU A 910 -50.17 77.41 1.40
N LEU A 911 -49.86 78.52 2.07
CA LEU A 911 -50.88 79.44 2.59
C LEU A 911 -51.18 80.57 1.60
N VAL A 912 -52.46 80.87 1.40
CA VAL A 912 -52.93 82.00 0.57
C VAL A 912 -53.91 82.91 1.33
N HIS A 913 -54.26 84.05 0.74
CA HIS A 913 -55.31 84.94 1.27
C HIS A 913 -56.23 85.40 0.15
N HIS A 914 -56.80 86.60 0.19
CA HIS A 914 -57.63 87.18 -0.88
C HIS A 914 -56.93 87.30 -2.25
N ARG A 915 -55.64 86.96 -2.34
CA ARG A 915 -54.84 86.80 -3.56
C ARG A 915 -53.74 85.76 -3.30
N VAL A 916 -53.09 85.27 -4.35
CA VAL A 916 -51.86 84.48 -4.24
C VAL A 916 -50.71 85.41 -3.85
N PRO A 917 -50.03 85.23 -2.70
CA PRO A 917 -48.85 86.02 -2.34
C PRO A 917 -47.73 85.88 -3.38
N ALA A 918 -46.95 86.94 -3.59
CA ALA A 918 -45.84 86.92 -4.55
C ALA A 918 -44.77 85.85 -4.19
N SER A 919 -44.53 85.65 -2.89
CA SER A 919 -43.64 84.61 -2.36
C SER A 919 -44.10 83.20 -2.74
N VAL A 920 -45.40 82.92 -2.60
CA VAL A 920 -46.04 81.64 -2.95
C VAL A 920 -46.02 81.42 -4.46
N SER A 921 -46.41 82.43 -5.24
CA SER A 921 -46.37 82.38 -6.70
C SER A 921 -44.95 82.10 -7.23
N GLY A 922 -43.96 82.83 -6.71
CA GLY A 922 -42.55 82.65 -7.09
C GLY A 922 -41.99 81.28 -6.70
N TYR A 923 -42.47 80.69 -5.59
CA TYR A 923 -42.12 79.33 -5.21
C TYR A 923 -42.73 78.32 -6.18
N MET A 924 -44.04 78.36 -6.40
CA MET A 924 -44.73 77.42 -7.29
C MET A 924 -44.17 77.42 -8.72
N ASN A 925 -43.88 78.60 -9.30
CA ASN A 925 -43.32 78.69 -10.66
C ASN A 925 -41.95 78.02 -10.80
N LYS A 926 -41.17 77.92 -9.71
CA LYS A 926 -39.86 77.25 -9.70
C LYS A 926 -39.97 75.74 -9.47
N GLN A 927 -41.03 75.30 -8.79
CA GLN A 927 -41.30 73.88 -8.57
C GLN A 927 -41.95 73.24 -9.81
N ASN A 928 -42.05 71.91 -9.80
CA ASN A 928 -42.67 71.11 -10.85
C ASN A 928 -43.97 70.45 -10.39
N PHE A 929 -44.81 71.23 -9.70
CA PHE A 929 -46.11 70.73 -9.25
C PHE A 929 -47.00 70.49 -10.47
N GLN A 930 -47.47 69.26 -10.63
CA GLN A 930 -48.36 68.83 -11.71
C GLN A 930 -49.83 68.94 -11.31
N SER A 931 -50.12 68.90 -10.01
CA SER A 931 -51.48 69.00 -9.47
C SER A 931 -51.51 69.73 -8.12
N LEU A 932 -52.69 70.22 -7.73
CA LEU A 932 -52.90 70.81 -6.41
C LEU A 932 -54.28 70.49 -5.84
N SER A 933 -54.39 70.50 -4.52
CA SER A 933 -55.67 70.41 -3.79
C SER A 933 -55.88 71.63 -2.91
N ILE A 934 -57.12 72.09 -2.82
CA ILE A 934 -57.50 73.25 -2.01
C ILE A 934 -58.35 72.77 -0.85
N PHE A 935 -57.90 73.05 0.38
CA PHE A 935 -58.71 72.84 1.57
C PHE A 935 -59.65 74.02 1.81
N GLY A 936 -60.91 73.70 2.04
CA GLY A 936 -61.97 74.66 2.35
C GLY A 936 -62.76 75.15 1.14
N GLY A 937 -63.96 75.64 1.41
CA GLY A 937 -64.87 76.15 0.39
C GLY A 937 -64.39 77.45 -0.27
N THR A 938 -65.20 78.01 -1.16
CA THR A 938 -64.89 79.28 -1.87
C THR A 938 -64.73 80.47 -0.92
N GLY A 939 -65.36 80.44 0.26
CA GLY A 939 -65.16 81.44 1.31
C GLY A 939 -63.77 81.40 1.95
N ALA A 940 -63.10 80.24 1.96
CA ALA A 940 -61.73 80.09 2.46
C ALA A 940 -60.72 80.46 1.38
N VAL A 941 -60.86 79.84 0.20
CA VAL A 941 -60.03 80.08 -0.99
C VAL A 941 -60.95 80.24 -2.20
N ASP A 942 -61.08 81.48 -2.67
CA ASP A 942 -61.93 81.86 -3.80
C ASP A 942 -61.53 81.19 -5.11
N ASP A 943 -62.47 81.01 -6.03
CA ASP A 943 -62.21 80.39 -7.32
C ASP A 943 -61.28 81.23 -8.22
N SER A 944 -61.24 82.55 -8.06
CA SER A 944 -60.23 83.38 -8.73
C SER A 944 -58.81 83.02 -8.32
N ILE A 945 -58.60 82.72 -7.04
CA ILE A 945 -57.31 82.27 -6.49
C ILE A 945 -56.98 80.87 -7.00
N LYS A 946 -57.97 79.94 -6.98
CA LYS A 946 -57.82 78.61 -7.58
C LYS A 946 -57.32 78.71 -9.02
N ASN A 947 -58.00 79.51 -9.85
CA ASN A 947 -57.66 79.67 -11.26
C ASN A 947 -56.27 80.29 -11.46
N ASP A 948 -55.86 81.22 -10.60
CA ASP A 948 -54.50 81.78 -10.64
C ASP A 948 -53.43 80.74 -10.28
N LEU A 949 -53.70 79.88 -9.29
CA LEU A 949 -52.82 78.78 -8.90
C LEU A 949 -52.72 77.69 -9.98
N THR A 950 -53.83 77.36 -10.64
CA THR A 950 -53.87 76.37 -11.74
C THR A 950 -52.91 76.72 -12.87
N LYS A 951 -52.79 78.01 -13.22
CA LYS A 951 -51.88 78.50 -14.27
C LYS A 951 -50.40 78.30 -13.95
N ARG A 952 -50.06 77.88 -12.72
CA ARG A 952 -48.69 77.69 -12.22
C ARG A 952 -48.27 76.22 -12.17
N LEU A 953 -49.18 75.31 -12.47
CA LEU A 953 -48.89 73.88 -12.60
C LEU A 953 -48.16 73.61 -13.92
N LYS A 954 -47.31 72.58 -13.94
CA LYS A 954 -46.47 72.22 -15.09
C LYS A 954 -46.81 70.86 -15.68
#